data_AF-A0A2B4S2K3-F1
#
_entry.id   AF-A0A2B4S2K3-F1
#
_cell.length_a   1.000
_cell.length_b   1.000
_cell.length_c   1.000
_cell.angle_alpha   90.00
_cell.angle_beta   90.00
_cell.angle_gamma   90.00
#
_symmetry.space_group_name_H-M   'P 1'
#
loop_
_entity.id
_entity.type
_entity.pdbx_description
1 polymer ?
#
loop_
_entity_poly.entity_id
_entity_poly.type
_entity_poly.pdbx_seq_one_letter_code
_entity_poly.pdbx_strand_id
1 'polypeptide(L)'
;MAFHFCIDVSDAARPTMTAPDDIPLIHVQFHGTGRNDFKVEYEKHKSTLLTEYLRKRDGPDFHENLMKLTFNITPVEDTNSFCRSVLERGIFCRQRSYFYLGHSVEQLVKKSCYFIAATHEEIHGLLSQFGDFSGEKNLARRARKIAMLFSPLTKTVELAENDYKVEPDVTGGVFYSYTFTDGCGFMSPEFSCEVQKILELDYQPSAVHVRYRGNEGMLVLKEDLKEVKVQFHNSMQKFLDPDEKKFEVLNFVNVMEHSRPYVNGYLNSKMIMLLEERGVSAKNLEALQDGYHELLEGICKETSEHFLQLKGKFDLLNEIQDKGIDGGIRKQLKRLQSRELEEMEKASFTRVLVRKSREVFAVCDPLNKLNYGECYFNPTLGGDKTESFNAGQKFVVMRNQCYHPGDVRVLKMTDKREGYEKLRDCLVLPVKGSRPHAFECFGGNVGGNKFFVSWDRSILPSRKEKPCNYLPSIAAKISAAAAHPVLTVTSKLKRTNPSKEVTAREEMEQYFAAHSDHIVKEIEQAYLQCAMTSGPSSKRCRHLCKMLYRATTLGEGLQNLQNELRSMEPGRPSGKPMGLPTNHDPEHVNEDSDTMYEPSTISEASREQASATSSDSSLDSGESGSGDSCRRGDKIWRKIDEKAKEFVLRMQREMRKSIV
;
A
#
# COMPACT_ATOMS: atom_id res chain seq x y z
N MET A 1 19.91 -21.67 31.12
CA MET A 1 18.66 -21.28 30.44
C MET A 1 18.59 -19.77 30.48
N ALA A 2 18.18 -19.10 29.41
CA ALA A 2 17.98 -17.65 29.48
C ALA A 2 16.75 -17.37 30.37
N PHE A 3 16.87 -16.44 31.31
CA PHE A 3 15.77 -16.08 32.21
C PHE A 3 14.75 -15.20 31.48
N HIS A 4 13.47 -15.31 31.83
CA HIS A 4 12.42 -14.42 31.35
C HIS A 4 12.77 -12.95 31.67
N PHE A 5 12.29 -12.02 30.84
CA PHE A 5 12.34 -10.60 31.17
C PHE A 5 11.26 -10.28 32.21
N CYS A 6 11.67 -9.93 33.42
CA CYS A 6 10.74 -9.58 34.48
C CYS A 6 10.29 -8.13 34.34
N ILE A 7 8.97 -7.92 34.34
CA ILE A 7 8.35 -6.60 34.28
C ILE A 7 7.45 -6.40 35.50
N ASP A 8 7.59 -5.25 36.14
CA ASP A 8 6.70 -4.81 37.21
C ASP A 8 5.59 -3.90 36.62
N VAL A 9 4.36 -4.14 37.07
CA VAL A 9 3.12 -3.48 36.65
C VAL A 9 2.44 -2.73 37.80
N SER A 10 3.07 -2.70 38.98
CA SER A 10 2.48 -2.18 40.23
C SER A 10 2.04 -0.71 40.13
N ASP A 11 2.69 0.10 39.29
CA ASP A 11 2.42 1.53 39.13
C ASP A 11 1.39 1.87 38.03
N ALA A 12 0.90 0.88 37.27
CA ALA A 12 -0.03 1.11 36.16
C ALA A 12 -1.48 1.18 36.66
N ALA A 13 -2.08 2.38 36.62
CA ALA A 13 -3.48 2.59 36.99
C ALA A 13 -4.44 1.81 36.05
N ARG A 14 -5.29 0.96 36.64
CA ARG A 14 -6.33 0.24 35.88
C ARG A 14 -7.42 1.21 35.42
N PRO A 15 -7.79 1.20 34.13
CA PRO A 15 -8.84 2.09 33.63
C PRO A 15 -10.23 1.60 34.08
N THR A 16 -11.12 2.56 34.36
CA THR A 16 -12.54 2.27 34.57
C THR A 16 -13.17 1.84 33.24
N MET A 17 -13.81 0.67 33.21
CA MET A 17 -14.51 0.19 32.01
C MET A 17 -15.60 1.19 31.63
N THR A 18 -15.56 1.67 30.38
CA THR A 18 -16.41 2.77 29.90
C THR A 18 -17.12 2.45 28.59
N ALA A 19 -16.70 1.42 27.86
CA ALA A 19 -17.36 0.92 26.66
C ALA A 19 -17.34 -0.63 26.64
N PRO A 20 -18.40 -1.31 26.16
CA PRO A 20 -18.49 -2.79 26.17
C PRO A 20 -17.45 -3.49 25.28
N ASP A 21 -17.01 -2.84 24.20
CA ASP A 21 -16.20 -3.46 23.14
C ASP A 21 -14.69 -3.24 23.30
N ASP A 22 -14.29 -2.37 24.24
CA ASP A 22 -12.90 -2.04 24.53
C ASP A 22 -12.30 -3.05 25.52
N ILE A 23 -11.22 -3.70 25.12
CA ILE A 23 -10.48 -4.66 25.92
C ILE A 23 -9.29 -3.94 26.58
N PRO A 24 -9.27 -3.78 27.91
CA PRO A 24 -8.12 -3.19 28.59
C PRO A 24 -6.96 -4.19 28.61
N LEU A 25 -5.84 -3.87 27.97
CA LEU A 25 -4.64 -4.70 27.97
C LEU A 25 -3.47 -3.96 28.59
N ILE A 26 -2.60 -4.71 29.27
CA ILE A 26 -1.29 -4.21 29.67
C ILE A 26 -0.47 -3.98 28.39
N HIS A 27 0.00 -2.76 28.22
CA HIS A 27 0.90 -2.36 27.14
C HIS A 27 2.28 -2.05 27.70
N VAL A 28 3.27 -2.83 27.26
CA VAL A 28 4.68 -2.61 27.55
C VAL A 28 5.33 -1.96 26.32
N GLN A 29 5.91 -0.78 26.51
CA GLN A 29 6.65 -0.06 25.48
C GLN A 29 8.12 -0.02 25.84
N PHE A 30 8.96 -0.69 25.05
CA PHE A 30 10.41 -0.63 25.20
C PHE A 30 10.97 0.57 24.44
N HIS A 31 11.83 1.35 25.10
CA HIS A 31 12.50 2.53 24.55
C HIS A 31 14.02 2.39 24.50
N GLY A 32 14.55 1.30 25.07
CA GLY A 32 15.96 0.94 25.06
C GLY A 32 16.15 -0.55 25.37
N THR A 33 17.40 -0.99 25.46
CA THR A 33 17.76 -2.40 25.73
C THR A 33 18.14 -2.65 27.19
N GLY A 34 18.20 -1.60 28.01
CA GLY A 34 18.47 -1.69 29.44
C GLY A 34 17.32 -2.33 30.22
N ARG A 35 17.62 -2.77 31.45
CA ARG A 35 16.69 -3.54 32.28
C ARG A 35 15.40 -2.79 32.62
N ASN A 36 15.44 -1.46 32.68
CA ASN A 36 14.30 -0.61 33.05
C ASN A 36 13.90 0.35 31.92
N ASP A 37 14.36 0.11 30.68
CA ASP A 37 14.12 1.00 29.55
C ASP A 37 12.75 0.72 28.91
N PHE A 38 11.71 0.72 29.73
CA PHE A 38 10.34 0.47 29.31
C PHE A 38 9.34 1.31 30.10
N LYS A 39 8.20 1.57 29.47
CA LYS A 39 7.01 2.15 30.10
C LYS A 39 5.90 1.10 30.10
N VAL A 40 5.13 1.05 31.19
CA VAL A 40 3.94 0.20 31.28
C VAL A 40 2.71 1.05 31.49
N GLU A 41 1.67 0.80 30.69
CA GLU A 41 0.37 1.44 30.82
C GLU A 41 -0.75 0.47 30.43
N TYR A 42 -2.00 0.82 30.77
CA TYR A 42 -3.16 0.13 30.23
C TYR A 42 -3.65 0.86 28.98
N GLU A 43 -3.78 0.12 27.88
CA GLU A 43 -4.33 0.63 26.63
C GLU A 43 -5.63 -0.11 26.32
N LYS A 44 -6.61 0.63 25.80
CA LYS A 44 -7.86 0.06 25.32
C LYS A 44 -7.67 -0.46 23.90
N HIS A 45 -8.02 -1.71 23.69
CA HIS A 45 -7.96 -2.37 22.40
C HIS A 45 -9.33 -2.70 21.87
N LYS A 46 -9.54 -2.42 20.59
CA LYS A 46 -10.71 -2.94 19.88
C LYS A 46 -10.66 -4.45 19.85
N SER A 47 -11.82 -5.07 19.95
CA SER A 47 -11.97 -6.50 19.77
C SER A 47 -11.49 -6.95 18.38
N THR A 48 -10.97 -8.16 18.28
CA THR A 48 -10.48 -8.84 17.07
C THR A 48 -11.16 -10.20 16.97
N LEU A 49 -11.02 -10.89 15.83
CA LEU A 49 -11.52 -12.25 15.68
C LEU A 49 -10.99 -13.20 16.79
N LEU A 50 -9.70 -13.08 17.11
CA LEU A 50 -9.08 -13.88 18.16
C LEU A 50 -9.63 -13.54 19.54
N THR A 51 -9.79 -12.26 19.88
CA THR A 51 -10.26 -11.88 21.21
C THR A 51 -11.74 -12.19 21.40
N GLU A 52 -12.57 -12.11 20.36
CA GLU A 52 -13.97 -12.58 20.42
C GLU A 52 -14.03 -14.08 20.72
N TYR A 53 -13.17 -14.86 20.06
CA TYR A 53 -13.06 -16.28 20.35
C TYR A 53 -12.63 -16.54 21.79
N LEU A 54 -11.57 -15.88 22.25
CA LEU A 54 -11.07 -16.01 23.63
C LEU A 54 -12.11 -15.58 24.65
N ARG A 55 -12.84 -14.48 24.43
CA ARG A 55 -13.91 -14.02 25.32
C ARG A 55 -14.99 -15.08 25.51
N LYS A 56 -15.36 -15.78 24.44
CA LYS A 56 -16.40 -16.81 24.51
C LYS A 56 -15.90 -18.13 25.08
N ARG A 57 -14.64 -18.49 24.83
CA ARG A 57 -14.01 -19.71 25.35
C ARG A 57 -13.64 -19.59 26.84
N ASP A 58 -13.04 -18.46 27.22
CA ASP A 58 -12.39 -18.26 28.52
C ASP A 58 -13.20 -17.35 29.46
N GLY A 59 -14.28 -16.75 28.98
CA GLY A 59 -15.12 -15.83 29.74
C GLY A 59 -14.66 -14.37 29.69
N PRO A 60 -15.28 -13.47 30.49
CA PRO A 60 -15.05 -12.02 30.42
C PRO A 60 -13.61 -11.61 30.78
N ASP A 61 -12.93 -12.38 31.63
CA ASP A 61 -11.59 -12.08 32.14
C ASP A 61 -10.45 -12.59 31.25
N PHE A 62 -10.76 -13.10 30.05
CA PHE A 62 -9.75 -13.62 29.10
C PHE A 62 -8.58 -12.65 28.84
N HIS A 63 -8.86 -11.35 28.89
CA HIS A 63 -7.92 -10.27 28.60
C HIS A 63 -6.79 -10.17 29.63
N GLU A 64 -6.98 -10.69 30.85
CA GLU A 64 -5.95 -10.75 31.89
C GLU A 64 -4.77 -11.66 31.51
N ASN A 65 -5.00 -12.58 30.56
CA ASN A 65 -3.97 -13.44 29.98
C ASN A 65 -3.25 -12.80 28.79
N LEU A 66 -3.67 -11.62 28.31
CA LEU A 66 -3.11 -10.97 27.14
C LEU A 66 -2.26 -9.76 27.51
N MET A 67 -1.25 -9.50 26.69
CA MET A 67 -0.37 -8.34 26.81
C MET A 67 -0.01 -7.83 25.42
N LYS A 68 0.14 -6.51 25.28
CA LYS A 68 0.71 -5.89 24.08
C LYS A 68 2.14 -5.45 24.36
N LEU A 69 3.04 -5.72 23.42
CA LEU A 69 4.40 -5.19 23.44
C LEU A 69 4.60 -4.26 22.24
N THR A 70 5.35 -3.18 22.43
CA THR A 70 5.89 -2.32 21.36
C THR A 70 7.38 -2.12 21.56
N PHE A 71 8.15 -2.27 20.50
CA PHE A 71 9.60 -2.03 20.47
C PHE A 71 9.87 -0.72 19.73
N ASN A 72 10.12 0.35 20.47
CA ASN A 72 10.45 1.67 19.93
C ASN A 72 11.90 2.02 20.31
N ILE A 73 12.84 1.28 19.75
CA ILE A 73 14.27 1.42 19.99
C ILE A 73 14.91 1.99 18.71
N THR A 74 16.00 2.74 18.86
CA THR A 74 16.83 3.19 17.73
C THR A 74 18.30 2.97 18.08
N PRO A 75 19.13 2.46 17.15
CA PRO A 75 18.86 2.09 15.75
C PRO A 75 18.04 0.78 15.55
N VAL A 76 17.69 0.47 14.30
CA VAL A 76 16.80 -0.66 13.94
C VAL A 76 17.45 -2.02 14.23
N GLU A 77 18.77 -2.11 14.11
CA GLU A 77 19.56 -3.31 14.39
C GLU A 77 19.45 -3.71 15.88
N ASP A 78 19.55 -2.73 16.76
CA ASP A 78 19.39 -2.91 18.21
C ASP A 78 17.95 -3.30 18.55
N THR A 79 16.98 -2.68 17.88
CA THR A 79 15.57 -3.05 18.00
C THR A 79 15.34 -4.50 17.63
N ASN A 80 15.87 -4.96 16.49
CA ASN A 80 15.64 -6.30 15.98
C ASN A 80 16.32 -7.36 16.87
N SER A 81 17.54 -7.09 17.33
CA SER A 81 18.28 -8.01 18.21
C SER A 81 17.64 -8.10 19.60
N PHE A 82 17.23 -6.98 20.18
CA PHE A 82 16.53 -6.95 21.46
C PHE A 82 15.14 -7.59 21.38
N CYS A 83 14.37 -7.25 20.34
CA CYS A 83 13.08 -7.87 20.05
C CYS A 83 13.22 -9.40 19.99
N ARG A 84 14.19 -9.91 19.23
CA ARG A 84 14.47 -11.35 19.16
C ARG A 84 14.71 -11.96 20.54
N SER A 85 15.56 -11.33 21.36
CA SER A 85 15.85 -11.79 22.72
C SER A 85 14.59 -11.83 23.61
N VAL A 86 13.70 -10.84 23.49
CA VAL A 86 12.44 -10.79 24.25
C VAL A 86 11.48 -11.89 23.78
N LEU A 87 11.34 -12.12 22.48
CA LEU A 87 10.49 -13.18 21.94
C LEU A 87 10.96 -14.57 22.39
N GLU A 88 12.27 -14.84 22.31
CA GLU A 88 12.87 -16.13 22.68
C GLU A 88 12.77 -16.44 24.19
N ARG A 89 12.71 -15.40 25.04
CA ARG A 89 12.70 -15.57 26.51
C ARG A 89 11.32 -15.44 27.14
N GLY A 90 10.41 -14.71 26.51
CA GLY A 90 9.13 -14.34 27.11
C GLY A 90 9.24 -13.25 28.19
N ILE A 91 8.08 -12.77 28.62
CA ILE A 91 7.92 -11.80 29.71
C ILE A 91 7.39 -12.51 30.95
N PHE A 92 8.01 -12.30 32.11
CA PHE A 92 7.44 -12.72 33.39
C PHE A 92 6.79 -11.52 34.07
N CYS A 93 5.48 -11.61 34.30
CA CYS A 93 4.67 -10.53 34.87
C CYS A 93 3.50 -11.17 35.64
N ARG A 94 3.09 -10.61 36.79
CA ARG A 94 1.95 -11.10 37.57
C ARG A 94 2.00 -12.60 37.90
N GLN A 95 3.18 -13.12 38.22
CA GLN A 95 3.43 -14.54 38.50
C GLN A 95 3.14 -15.48 37.32
N ARG A 96 3.08 -14.95 36.09
CA ARG A 96 2.82 -15.71 34.86
C ARG A 96 3.91 -15.43 33.83
N SER A 97 4.20 -16.43 33.01
CA SER A 97 5.04 -16.27 31.83
C SER A 97 4.18 -16.01 30.60
N TYR A 98 4.45 -14.91 29.91
CA TYR A 98 3.80 -14.50 28.68
C TYR A 98 4.74 -14.75 27.50
N PHE A 99 4.20 -15.34 26.43
CA PHE A 99 4.95 -15.64 25.21
C PHE A 99 4.26 -15.03 23.99
N TYR A 100 5.03 -14.88 22.92
CA TYR A 100 4.55 -14.29 21.66
C TYR A 100 3.31 -15.03 21.12
N LEU A 101 2.28 -14.30 20.76
CA LEU A 101 1.03 -14.85 20.22
C LEU A 101 0.89 -14.54 18.74
N GLY A 102 1.17 -13.29 18.35
CA GLY A 102 1.06 -12.85 16.97
C GLY A 102 0.92 -11.33 16.85
N HIS A 103 0.63 -10.87 15.64
CA HIS A 103 0.51 -9.45 15.31
C HIS A 103 -0.46 -9.26 14.14
N SER A 104 -1.09 -8.09 14.06
CA SER A 104 -1.72 -7.62 12.82
C SER A 104 -0.68 -7.02 11.86
N VAL A 105 -1.08 -6.78 10.61
CA VAL A 105 -0.21 -6.14 9.59
C VAL A 105 0.26 -4.75 10.05
N GLU A 106 -0.62 -3.96 10.65
CA GLU A 106 -0.27 -2.64 11.19
C GLU A 106 0.74 -2.76 12.35
N GLN A 107 0.52 -3.74 13.22
CA GLN A 107 1.40 -3.99 14.36
C GLN A 107 2.81 -4.41 13.93
N LEU A 108 2.93 -5.21 12.85
CA LEU A 108 4.22 -5.61 12.27
C LEU A 108 5.06 -4.39 11.86
N VAL A 109 4.45 -3.43 11.15
CA VAL A 109 5.11 -2.18 10.72
C VAL A 109 5.53 -1.34 11.93
N LYS A 110 4.67 -1.26 12.96
CA LYS A 110 4.95 -0.51 14.20
C LYS A 110 5.87 -1.26 15.18
N LYS A 111 6.40 -2.44 14.82
CA LYS A 111 7.14 -3.32 15.73
C LYS A 111 6.42 -3.54 17.06
N SER A 112 5.14 -3.90 16.97
CA SER A 112 4.30 -4.25 18.11
C SER A 112 3.64 -5.62 17.91
N CYS A 113 3.28 -6.29 19.00
CA CYS A 113 2.69 -7.63 18.94
C CYS A 113 1.89 -7.95 20.21
N TYR A 114 1.12 -9.03 20.15
CA TYR A 114 0.44 -9.61 21.28
C TYR A 114 1.24 -10.75 21.89
N PHE A 115 1.17 -10.84 23.21
CA PHE A 115 1.70 -11.89 24.05
C PHE A 115 0.55 -12.51 24.87
N ILE A 116 0.67 -13.77 25.23
CA ILE A 116 -0.32 -14.50 26.02
C ILE A 116 0.33 -15.35 27.11
N ALA A 117 -0.31 -15.42 28.28
CA ALA A 117 0.06 -16.29 29.38
C ALA A 117 -0.39 -17.74 29.11
N ALA A 118 0.35 -18.46 28.28
CA ALA A 118 0.10 -19.85 27.92
C ALA A 118 1.42 -20.54 27.53
N THR A 119 1.45 -21.87 27.58
CA THR A 119 2.55 -22.69 27.06
C THR A 119 2.62 -22.62 25.53
N HIS A 120 3.76 -23.05 24.95
CA HIS A 120 3.94 -23.01 23.50
C HIS A 120 2.94 -23.94 22.80
N GLU A 121 2.66 -25.10 23.40
CA GLU A 121 1.70 -26.11 22.96
C GLU A 121 0.27 -25.57 22.99
N GLU A 122 -0.11 -24.85 24.04
CA GLU A 122 -1.44 -24.21 24.14
C GLU A 122 -1.63 -23.11 23.09
N ILE A 123 -0.59 -22.32 22.80
CA ILE A 123 -0.66 -21.29 21.75
C ILE A 123 -0.80 -21.94 20.38
N HIS A 124 -0.05 -23.01 20.12
CA HIS A 124 -0.21 -23.79 18.90
C HIS A 124 -1.62 -24.37 18.77
N GLY A 125 -2.14 -24.97 19.84
CA GLY A 125 -3.51 -25.49 19.89
C GLY A 125 -4.58 -24.42 19.68
N LEU A 126 -4.36 -23.20 20.18
CA LEU A 126 -5.22 -22.03 19.98
C LEU A 126 -5.22 -21.60 18.50
N LEU A 127 -4.05 -21.40 17.89
CA LEU A 127 -3.96 -20.98 16.49
C LEU A 127 -4.51 -22.06 15.54
N SER A 128 -4.31 -23.33 15.87
CA SER A 128 -4.83 -24.47 15.11
C SER A 128 -6.35 -24.52 15.05
N GLN A 129 -7.07 -23.83 15.96
CA GLN A 129 -8.53 -23.70 15.86
C GLN A 129 -8.93 -22.93 14.59
N PHE A 130 -8.11 -21.97 14.15
CA PHE A 130 -8.37 -21.16 12.96
C PHE A 130 -7.74 -21.76 11.69
N GLY A 131 -7.23 -22.98 11.76
CA GLY A 131 -6.63 -23.68 10.63
C GLY A 131 -5.13 -23.94 10.75
N ASP A 132 -4.64 -24.82 9.87
CA ASP A 132 -3.22 -25.17 9.81
C ASP A 132 -2.43 -24.14 8.98
N PHE A 133 -1.69 -23.28 9.68
CA PHE A 133 -0.80 -22.30 9.05
C PHE A 133 0.56 -22.89 8.65
N SER A 134 0.93 -24.07 9.16
CA SER A 134 2.25 -24.66 8.96
C SER A 134 2.50 -25.05 7.49
N GLY A 135 1.44 -25.42 6.75
CA GLY A 135 1.52 -25.74 5.33
C GLY A 135 1.97 -24.60 4.41
N GLU A 136 1.77 -23.33 4.83
CA GLU A 136 2.26 -22.17 4.07
C GLU A 136 3.74 -21.94 4.37
N LYS A 137 4.63 -22.41 3.50
CA LYS A 137 6.09 -22.29 3.69
C LYS A 137 6.63 -20.86 3.57
N ASN A 138 5.95 -19.97 2.84
CA ASN A 138 6.39 -18.59 2.74
C ASN A 138 6.00 -17.83 4.01
N LEU A 139 7.00 -17.44 4.82
CA LEU A 139 6.76 -16.79 6.11
C LEU A 139 5.98 -15.47 6.00
N ALA A 140 6.19 -14.67 4.96
CA ALA A 140 5.44 -13.43 4.77
C ALA A 140 3.97 -13.68 4.43
N ARG A 141 3.65 -14.76 3.71
CA ARG A 141 2.26 -15.19 3.45
C ARG A 141 1.65 -15.82 4.69
N ARG A 142 2.39 -16.66 5.42
CA ARG A 142 1.96 -17.27 6.69
C ARG A 142 1.63 -16.19 7.72
N ALA A 143 2.53 -15.23 7.91
CA ALA A 143 2.33 -14.06 8.78
C ALA A 143 1.06 -13.30 8.44
N ARG A 144 0.83 -13.01 7.14
CA ARG A 144 -0.39 -12.31 6.68
C ARG A 144 -1.68 -13.07 7.01
N LYS A 145 -1.70 -14.40 6.85
CA LYS A 145 -2.85 -15.24 7.21
C LYS A 145 -3.14 -15.20 8.71
N ILE A 146 -2.11 -15.39 9.55
CA ILE A 146 -2.23 -15.32 11.01
C ILE A 146 -2.66 -13.91 11.46
N ALA A 147 -2.13 -12.86 10.81
CA ALA A 147 -2.41 -11.47 11.14
C ALA A 147 -3.89 -11.06 10.99
N MET A 148 -4.67 -11.80 10.20
CA MET A 148 -6.12 -11.59 10.10
C MET A 148 -6.83 -11.80 11.44
N LEU A 149 -6.33 -12.71 12.28
CA LEU A 149 -6.90 -13.01 13.60
C LEU A 149 -6.80 -11.81 14.57
N PHE A 150 -5.78 -10.97 14.37
CA PHE A 150 -5.43 -9.83 15.22
C PHE A 150 -5.93 -8.49 14.70
N SER A 151 -6.65 -8.49 13.58
CA SER A 151 -7.14 -7.26 13.01
C SER A 151 -8.37 -6.74 13.78
N PRO A 152 -8.44 -5.44 14.09
CA PRO A 152 -9.58 -4.85 14.77
C PRO A 152 -10.90 -5.08 14.04
N LEU A 153 -11.94 -5.41 14.80
CA LEU A 153 -13.33 -5.36 14.36
C LEU A 153 -13.75 -3.89 14.29
N THR A 154 -14.32 -3.51 13.15
CA THR A 154 -14.77 -2.13 12.88
C THR A 154 -16.27 -2.04 13.02
N LYS A 155 -16.99 -2.77 12.17
CA LYS A 155 -18.45 -2.83 12.11
C LYS A 155 -18.82 -4.23 11.65
N THR A 156 -19.71 -4.87 12.38
CA THR A 156 -20.07 -6.28 12.16
C THR A 156 -21.50 -6.42 11.66
N VAL A 157 -21.71 -7.31 10.70
CA VAL A 157 -23.03 -7.71 10.20
C VAL A 157 -23.20 -9.20 10.49
N GLU A 158 -24.31 -9.61 11.07
CA GLU A 158 -24.59 -11.03 11.28
C GLU A 158 -24.76 -11.76 9.95
N LEU A 159 -24.16 -12.94 9.82
CA LEU A 159 -24.27 -13.78 8.64
C LEU A 159 -24.31 -15.24 9.07
N ALA A 160 -25.48 -15.86 8.90
CA ALA A 160 -25.69 -17.26 9.21
C ALA A 160 -24.92 -18.17 8.25
N GLU A 161 -24.63 -19.40 8.69
CA GLU A 161 -23.86 -20.36 7.88
C GLU A 161 -24.55 -20.74 6.57
N ASN A 162 -25.89 -20.76 6.56
CA ASN A 162 -26.68 -21.05 5.36
C ASN A 162 -26.86 -19.82 4.45
N ASP A 163 -26.47 -18.63 4.89
CA ASP A 163 -26.60 -17.38 4.13
C ASP A 163 -25.35 -17.07 3.30
N TYR A 164 -24.38 -17.99 3.25
CA TYR A 164 -23.24 -17.88 2.36
C TYR A 164 -22.89 -19.18 1.65
N LYS A 165 -22.19 -19.05 0.53
CA LYS A 165 -21.53 -20.17 -0.16
C LYS A 165 -20.16 -19.78 -0.67
N VAL A 166 -19.32 -20.79 -0.95
CA VAL A 166 -18.02 -20.61 -1.58
C VAL A 166 -18.05 -21.30 -2.94
N GLU A 167 -17.71 -20.56 -4.00
CA GLU A 167 -17.71 -21.04 -5.38
C GLU A 167 -16.29 -21.03 -5.98
N PRO A 168 -16.02 -21.82 -7.02
CA PRO A 168 -14.76 -21.74 -7.76
C PRO A 168 -14.56 -20.34 -8.37
N ASP A 169 -13.30 -19.89 -8.37
CA ASP A 169 -12.95 -18.68 -9.09
C ASP A 169 -13.13 -18.80 -10.62
N VAL A 170 -13.41 -17.67 -11.26
CA VAL A 170 -13.34 -17.58 -12.72
C VAL A 170 -11.89 -17.47 -13.14
N THR A 171 -11.40 -18.48 -13.85
CA THR A 171 -10.05 -18.53 -14.39
C THR A 171 -10.05 -18.45 -15.92
N GLY A 172 -8.94 -17.98 -16.50
CA GLY A 172 -8.77 -17.93 -17.94
C GLY A 172 -7.41 -17.39 -18.35
N GLY A 173 -7.27 -16.98 -19.60
CA GLY A 173 -6.02 -16.48 -20.17
C GLY A 173 -5.55 -17.33 -21.35
N VAL A 174 -4.67 -16.76 -22.16
CA VAL A 174 -4.23 -17.39 -23.43
C VAL A 174 -2.96 -18.21 -23.21
N PHE A 175 -1.94 -17.61 -22.61
CA PHE A 175 -0.63 -18.25 -22.41
C PHE A 175 -0.41 -18.75 -20.98
N TYR A 176 -1.13 -18.18 -20.02
CA TYR A 176 -1.06 -18.50 -18.61
C TYR A 176 -2.47 -18.48 -18.04
N SER A 177 -2.73 -19.35 -17.07
CA SER A 177 -3.97 -19.28 -16.30
C SER A 177 -3.87 -18.15 -15.27
N TYR A 178 -4.86 -17.27 -15.29
CA TYR A 178 -5.05 -16.18 -14.37
C TYR A 178 -6.41 -16.30 -13.71
N THR A 179 -6.50 -15.86 -12.46
CA THR A 179 -7.74 -15.74 -11.71
C THR A 179 -8.32 -14.35 -11.91
N PHE A 180 -9.50 -14.25 -12.52
CA PHE A 180 -10.17 -12.97 -12.82
C PHE A 180 -10.98 -12.45 -11.64
N THR A 181 -11.43 -13.34 -10.76
CA THR A 181 -12.17 -13.04 -9.52
C THR A 181 -11.27 -13.03 -8.28
N ASP A 182 -9.95 -12.88 -8.44
CA ASP A 182 -8.99 -13.02 -7.33
C ASP A 182 -9.30 -12.06 -6.18
N GLY A 183 -9.82 -12.61 -5.09
CA GLY A 183 -10.23 -11.91 -3.89
C GLY A 183 -11.57 -11.16 -4.00
N CYS A 184 -12.41 -11.40 -5.02
CA CYS A 184 -13.70 -10.71 -5.17
C CYS A 184 -14.87 -11.70 -5.35
N GLY A 185 -15.88 -11.61 -4.49
CA GLY A 185 -17.13 -12.37 -4.53
C GLY A 185 -18.35 -11.45 -4.71
N PHE A 186 -19.54 -11.98 -4.42
CA PHE A 186 -20.82 -11.29 -4.63
C PHE A 186 -21.60 -11.14 -3.33
N MET A 187 -22.39 -10.07 -3.24
CA MET A 187 -23.38 -9.87 -2.17
C MET A 187 -24.75 -9.55 -2.75
N SER A 188 -25.80 -9.92 -2.02
CA SER A 188 -27.18 -9.62 -2.38
C SER A 188 -27.53 -8.16 -2.04
N PRO A 189 -28.63 -7.63 -2.61
CA PRO A 189 -29.17 -6.33 -2.19
C PRO A 189 -29.54 -6.28 -0.70
N GLU A 190 -29.98 -7.40 -0.13
CA GLU A 190 -30.30 -7.50 1.30
C GLU A 190 -29.06 -7.26 2.16
N PHE A 191 -27.94 -7.94 1.86
CA PHE A 191 -26.69 -7.75 2.58
C PHE A 191 -26.15 -6.33 2.43
N SER A 192 -26.23 -5.75 1.23
CA SER A 192 -25.85 -4.34 1.01
C SER A 192 -26.69 -3.39 1.86
N CYS A 193 -27.99 -3.66 2.03
CA CYS A 193 -28.88 -2.88 2.90
C CYS A 193 -28.53 -3.04 4.39
N GLU A 194 -28.14 -4.23 4.85
CA GLU A 194 -27.65 -4.44 6.22
C GLU A 194 -26.35 -3.65 6.48
N VAL A 195 -25.42 -3.68 5.51
CA VAL A 195 -24.19 -2.88 5.56
C VAL A 195 -24.52 -1.38 5.56
N GLN A 196 -25.48 -0.92 4.75
CA GLN A 196 -25.95 0.47 4.75
C GLN A 196 -26.41 0.89 6.15
N LYS A 197 -27.22 0.06 6.82
CA LYS A 197 -27.78 0.36 8.14
C LYS A 197 -26.70 0.42 9.22
N ILE A 198 -25.80 -0.56 9.29
CA ILE A 198 -24.76 -0.60 10.35
C ILE A 198 -23.71 0.52 10.22
N LEU A 199 -23.52 1.00 8.99
CA LEU A 199 -22.62 2.10 8.66
C LEU A 199 -23.33 3.47 8.63
N GLU A 200 -24.65 3.51 8.83
CA GLU A 200 -25.48 4.72 8.81
C GLU A 200 -25.32 5.53 7.50
N LEU A 201 -25.31 4.83 6.36
CA LEU A 201 -25.13 5.46 5.04
C LEU A 201 -26.46 5.90 4.43
N ASP A 202 -26.44 7.05 3.76
CA ASP A 202 -27.53 7.58 2.93
C ASP A 202 -27.63 6.91 1.55
N TYR A 203 -26.72 5.99 1.22
CA TYR A 203 -26.71 5.19 0.00
C TYR A 203 -26.41 3.72 0.28
N GLN A 204 -26.82 2.83 -0.63
CA GLN A 204 -26.40 1.42 -0.61
C GLN A 204 -25.02 1.26 -1.26
N PRO A 205 -24.03 0.69 -0.55
CA PRO A 205 -22.71 0.47 -1.12
C PRO A 205 -22.76 -0.61 -2.21
N SER A 206 -22.14 -0.34 -3.36
CA SER A 206 -22.02 -1.28 -4.47
C SER A 206 -20.89 -2.28 -4.27
N ALA A 207 -19.88 -1.96 -3.46
CA ALA A 207 -18.78 -2.85 -3.13
C ALA A 207 -18.39 -2.73 -1.66
N VAL A 208 -18.06 -3.84 -1.01
CA VAL A 208 -17.71 -3.90 0.42
C VAL A 208 -16.50 -4.81 0.63
N HIS A 209 -15.46 -4.31 1.31
CA HIS A 209 -14.32 -5.13 1.71
C HIS A 209 -14.64 -5.80 3.05
N VAL A 210 -14.61 -7.13 3.09
CA VAL A 210 -15.06 -7.89 4.25
C VAL A 210 -14.06 -8.94 4.71
N ARG A 211 -14.21 -9.35 5.98
CA ARG A 211 -13.59 -10.55 6.54
C ARG A 211 -14.63 -11.40 7.26
N TYR A 212 -14.62 -12.70 7.00
CA TYR A 212 -15.55 -13.67 7.58
C TYR A 212 -14.91 -15.05 7.63
N ARG A 213 -14.69 -15.60 8.83
CA ARG A 213 -14.20 -16.99 9.05
C ARG A 213 -13.06 -17.41 8.10
N GLY A 214 -11.97 -16.64 8.09
CA GLY A 214 -10.82 -16.89 7.20
C GLY A 214 -10.98 -16.48 5.74
N ASN A 215 -12.18 -16.07 5.31
CA ASN A 215 -12.40 -15.41 4.02
C ASN A 215 -12.08 -13.92 4.14
N GLU A 216 -11.37 -13.38 3.15
CA GLU A 216 -11.10 -11.95 3.00
C GLU A 216 -11.17 -11.55 1.54
N GLY A 217 -11.86 -10.44 1.27
CA GLY A 217 -11.88 -9.84 -0.05
C GLY A 217 -13.07 -8.90 -0.27
N MET A 218 -13.24 -8.47 -1.52
CA MET A 218 -14.33 -7.56 -1.92
C MET A 218 -15.59 -8.34 -2.25
N LEU A 219 -16.75 -7.87 -1.80
CA LEU A 219 -18.05 -8.29 -2.29
C LEU A 219 -18.63 -7.19 -3.17
N VAL A 220 -19.04 -7.53 -4.39
CA VAL A 220 -19.77 -6.61 -5.28
C VAL A 220 -21.25 -6.95 -5.31
N LEU A 221 -22.09 -5.93 -5.36
CA LEU A 221 -23.54 -6.09 -5.46
C LEU A 221 -23.91 -6.89 -6.71
N LYS A 222 -24.71 -7.94 -6.53
CA LYS A 222 -25.26 -8.76 -7.60
C LYS A 222 -26.77 -8.89 -7.39
N GLU A 223 -27.56 -8.26 -8.25
CA GLU A 223 -29.01 -8.12 -8.05
C GLU A 223 -29.78 -9.43 -8.10
N ASP A 224 -29.30 -10.40 -8.86
CA ASP A 224 -29.92 -11.70 -9.07
C ASP A 224 -29.43 -12.77 -8.07
N LEU A 225 -28.63 -12.39 -7.06
CA LEU A 225 -28.21 -13.29 -5.98
C LEU A 225 -29.35 -13.49 -4.96
N LYS A 226 -30.09 -14.60 -5.09
CA LYS A 226 -31.30 -14.89 -4.29
C LYS A 226 -31.16 -15.98 -3.24
N GLU A 227 -30.26 -16.95 -3.44
CA GLU A 227 -30.14 -18.14 -2.58
C GLU A 227 -29.41 -17.86 -1.26
N VAL A 228 -28.48 -16.91 -1.30
CA VAL A 228 -27.56 -16.57 -0.20
C VAL A 228 -27.38 -15.07 -0.16
N LYS A 229 -27.01 -14.54 1.01
CA LYS A 229 -26.63 -13.13 1.16
C LYS A 229 -25.25 -12.85 0.59
N VAL A 230 -24.33 -13.82 0.69
CA VAL A 230 -22.93 -13.68 0.29
C VAL A 230 -22.44 -14.90 -0.50
N GLN A 231 -21.74 -14.66 -1.60
CA GLN A 231 -21.02 -15.69 -2.34
C GLN A 231 -19.53 -15.35 -2.36
N PHE A 232 -18.72 -16.13 -1.66
CA PHE A 232 -17.27 -16.05 -1.72
C PHE A 232 -16.72 -16.85 -2.91
N HIS A 233 -15.50 -16.55 -3.34
CA HIS A 233 -14.73 -17.42 -4.23
C HIS A 233 -13.54 -18.04 -3.49
N ASN A 234 -13.04 -19.19 -3.96
CA ASN A 234 -11.91 -19.93 -3.34
C ASN A 234 -10.69 -19.06 -3.03
N SER A 235 -10.34 -18.10 -3.91
CA SER A 235 -9.22 -17.17 -3.73
C SER A 235 -9.35 -16.27 -2.48
N MET A 236 -10.57 -16.07 -1.98
CA MET A 236 -10.85 -15.28 -0.78
C MET A 236 -10.50 -16.06 0.50
N GLN A 237 -10.51 -17.38 0.45
CA GLN A 237 -10.28 -18.26 1.60
C GLN A 237 -8.79 -18.32 1.94
N LYS A 238 -8.39 -17.62 3.01
CA LYS A 238 -6.98 -17.50 3.43
C LYS A 238 -6.54 -18.65 4.32
N PHE A 239 -7.47 -19.19 5.09
CA PHE A 239 -7.32 -20.39 5.90
C PHE A 239 -8.69 -21.09 6.02
N LEU A 240 -8.65 -22.39 6.31
CA LEU A 240 -9.83 -23.24 6.48
C LEU A 240 -10.09 -23.44 7.96
N ASP A 241 -11.37 -23.39 8.34
CA ASP A 241 -11.79 -23.94 9.62
C ASP A 241 -11.62 -25.47 9.55
N PRO A 242 -10.83 -26.09 10.44
CA PRO A 242 -10.48 -27.51 10.35
C PRO A 242 -11.67 -28.45 10.60
N ASP A 243 -12.72 -27.93 11.25
CA ASP A 243 -14.02 -28.59 11.34
C ASP A 243 -15.09 -27.52 11.12
N GLU A 244 -15.81 -27.59 10.00
CA GLU A 244 -16.90 -26.65 9.63
C GLU A 244 -17.93 -26.43 10.75
N LYS A 245 -18.01 -27.35 11.73
CA LYS A 245 -18.92 -27.34 12.88
C LYS A 245 -18.39 -26.65 14.15
N LYS A 246 -17.11 -26.25 14.23
CA LYS A 246 -16.50 -25.81 15.50
C LYS A 246 -16.71 -24.33 15.84
N PHE A 247 -17.25 -23.53 14.92
CA PHE A 247 -17.44 -22.08 15.10
C PHE A 247 -18.86 -21.60 14.86
N GLU A 248 -19.91 -22.34 15.27
CA GLU A 248 -21.31 -21.85 15.32
C GLU A 248 -21.46 -20.46 15.99
N VAL A 249 -20.41 -20.05 16.70
CA VAL A 249 -20.32 -18.93 17.60
C VAL A 249 -19.78 -17.63 16.96
N LEU A 250 -19.13 -17.65 15.78
CA LEU A 250 -18.59 -16.44 15.11
C LEU A 250 -19.29 -16.17 13.76
N ASN A 251 -20.61 -16.00 13.81
CA ASN A 251 -21.49 -15.71 12.67
C ASN A 251 -21.58 -14.20 12.35
N PHE A 252 -20.44 -13.53 12.22
CA PHE A 252 -20.42 -12.11 11.85
C PHE A 252 -19.35 -11.80 10.80
N VAL A 253 -19.74 -10.96 9.84
CA VAL A 253 -18.86 -10.37 8.84
C VAL A 253 -18.32 -9.06 9.37
N ASN A 254 -16.99 -8.92 9.42
CA ASN A 254 -16.35 -7.65 9.71
C ASN A 254 -16.25 -6.82 8.43
N VAL A 255 -16.90 -5.66 8.40
CA VAL A 255 -16.90 -4.71 7.28
C VAL A 255 -15.73 -3.75 7.42
N MET A 256 -14.69 -3.98 6.63
CA MET A 256 -13.43 -3.21 6.69
C MET A 256 -13.56 -1.86 5.98
N GLU A 257 -14.06 -1.87 4.75
CA GLU A 257 -14.24 -0.68 3.89
C GLU A 257 -15.41 -0.88 2.91
N HIS A 258 -15.80 0.17 2.19
CA HIS A 258 -16.88 0.15 1.20
C HIS A 258 -16.65 1.17 0.08
N SER A 259 -17.32 0.99 -1.06
CA SER A 259 -17.39 1.98 -2.15
C SER A 259 -18.02 3.27 -1.65
N ARG A 260 -17.33 4.41 -1.81
CA ARG A 260 -17.75 5.71 -1.27
C ARG A 260 -17.89 6.75 -2.37
N PRO A 261 -18.93 7.60 -2.32
CA PRO A 261 -19.04 8.74 -3.21
C PRO A 261 -17.97 9.80 -2.87
N TYR A 262 -17.68 10.69 -3.83
CA TYR A 262 -16.82 11.86 -3.65
C TYR A 262 -15.35 11.59 -3.23
N VAL A 263 -14.86 10.36 -3.39
CA VAL A 263 -13.43 10.03 -3.18
C VAL A 263 -12.62 10.45 -4.40
N ASN A 264 -12.11 11.68 -4.39
CA ASN A 264 -11.34 12.25 -5.50
C ASN A 264 -10.01 11.52 -5.73
N GLY A 265 -9.59 11.43 -6.99
CA GLY A 265 -8.29 10.89 -7.36
C GLY A 265 -7.19 11.96 -7.35
N TYR A 266 -5.99 11.52 -6.94
CA TYR A 266 -4.79 12.35 -6.87
C TYR A 266 -3.62 11.68 -7.57
N LEU A 267 -2.80 12.48 -8.24
CA LEU A 267 -1.54 12.03 -8.82
C LEU A 267 -0.40 12.28 -7.83
N ASN A 268 0.40 11.24 -7.58
CA ASN A 268 1.69 11.35 -6.89
C ASN A 268 2.84 11.49 -7.92
N SER A 269 4.06 11.74 -7.45
CA SER A 269 5.24 11.94 -8.33
C SER A 269 5.51 10.75 -9.27
N LYS A 270 5.29 9.51 -8.82
CA LYS A 270 5.46 8.30 -9.65
C LYS A 270 4.43 8.25 -10.77
N MET A 271 3.17 8.53 -10.46
CA MET A 271 2.09 8.55 -11.46
C MET A 271 2.34 9.63 -12.51
N ILE A 272 2.77 10.83 -12.08
CA ILE A 272 3.12 11.95 -12.98
C ILE A 272 4.26 11.55 -13.91
N MET A 273 5.32 10.96 -13.36
CA MET A 273 6.47 10.47 -14.14
C MET A 273 6.05 9.42 -15.18
N LEU A 274 5.19 8.47 -14.82
CA LEU A 274 4.70 7.46 -15.76
C LEU A 274 3.75 8.03 -16.81
N LEU A 275 2.90 9.00 -16.45
CA LEU A 275 2.01 9.67 -17.40
C LEU A 275 2.82 10.48 -18.44
N GLU A 276 3.83 11.24 -17.99
CA GLU A 276 4.75 11.97 -18.87
C GLU A 276 5.47 11.00 -19.83
N GLU A 277 6.04 9.90 -19.32
CA GLU A 277 6.70 8.87 -20.14
C GLU A 277 5.76 8.31 -21.23
N ARG A 278 4.48 8.14 -20.87
CA ARG A 278 3.43 7.66 -21.77
C ARG A 278 2.88 8.75 -22.69
N GLY A 279 3.50 9.93 -22.70
CA GLY A 279 3.29 11.02 -23.64
C GLY A 279 2.18 11.99 -23.26
N VAL A 280 1.85 12.10 -21.96
CA VAL A 280 1.00 13.20 -21.44
C VAL A 280 1.84 14.48 -21.39
N SER A 281 1.24 15.60 -21.80
CA SER A 281 1.94 16.89 -21.83
C SER A 281 2.30 17.37 -20.43
N ALA A 282 3.56 17.74 -20.23
CA ALA A 282 4.07 18.41 -19.03
C ALA A 282 3.21 19.64 -18.65
N LYS A 283 2.80 20.44 -19.64
CA LYS A 283 1.94 21.60 -19.43
C LYS A 283 0.58 21.23 -18.82
N ASN A 284 0.00 20.11 -19.23
CA ASN A 284 -1.27 19.65 -18.67
C ASN A 284 -1.11 19.19 -17.21
N LEU A 285 0.00 18.51 -16.89
CA LEU A 285 0.31 18.06 -15.53
C LEU A 285 0.56 19.26 -14.59
N GLU A 286 1.29 20.28 -15.06
CA GLU A 286 1.47 21.53 -14.32
C GLU A 286 0.14 22.26 -14.11
N ALA A 287 -0.70 22.36 -15.14
CA ALA A 287 -2.01 23.01 -15.04
C ALA A 287 -2.94 22.33 -14.02
N LEU A 288 -2.86 21.00 -13.87
CA LEU A 288 -3.60 20.29 -12.82
C LEU A 288 -3.14 20.67 -11.41
N GLN A 289 -1.82 20.79 -11.21
CA GLN A 289 -1.28 21.24 -9.94
C GLN A 289 -1.69 22.68 -9.64
N ASP A 290 -1.58 23.56 -10.62
CA ASP A 290 -1.92 24.98 -10.47
C ASP A 290 -3.39 25.15 -10.13
N GLY A 291 -4.27 24.44 -10.84
CA GLY A 291 -5.70 24.42 -10.54
C GLY A 291 -6.05 23.79 -9.18
N TYR A 292 -5.17 22.99 -8.58
CA TYR A 292 -5.34 22.50 -7.21
C TYR A 292 -4.87 23.52 -6.18
N HIS A 293 -3.73 24.18 -6.43
CA HIS A 293 -3.23 25.26 -5.58
C HIS A 293 -4.21 26.43 -5.52
N GLU A 294 -4.72 26.88 -6.67
CA GLU A 294 -5.76 27.93 -6.75
C GLU A 294 -7.02 27.53 -5.98
N LEU A 295 -7.44 26.26 -6.09
CA LEU A 295 -8.59 25.73 -5.34
C LEU A 295 -8.37 25.83 -3.83
N LEU A 296 -7.16 25.55 -3.34
CA LEU A 296 -6.84 25.64 -1.91
C LEU A 296 -6.67 27.09 -1.46
N GLU A 297 -6.05 27.97 -2.24
CA GLU A 297 -5.90 29.40 -1.90
C GLU A 297 -7.26 30.10 -1.77
N GLY A 298 -8.16 29.86 -2.72
CA GLY A 298 -9.48 30.47 -2.78
C GLY A 298 -10.53 29.84 -1.85
N ILE A 299 -10.19 28.80 -1.07
CA ILE A 299 -11.17 27.96 -0.36
C ILE A 299 -12.02 28.75 0.66
N CYS A 300 -11.51 29.87 1.16
CA CYS A 300 -12.23 30.76 2.09
C CYS A 300 -12.90 31.96 1.39
N LYS A 301 -12.95 31.94 0.05
CA LYS A 301 -13.45 32.99 -0.84
C LYS A 301 -14.14 32.34 -2.05
N GLU A 302 -13.69 32.64 -3.26
CA GLU A 302 -14.25 32.25 -4.56
C GLU A 302 -14.33 30.74 -4.85
N THR A 303 -13.47 29.89 -4.27
CA THR A 303 -13.45 28.46 -4.63
C THR A 303 -14.12 27.55 -3.58
N SER A 304 -14.68 28.14 -2.51
CA SER A 304 -15.31 27.46 -1.38
C SER A 304 -16.37 26.44 -1.84
N GLU A 305 -17.40 26.88 -2.56
CA GLU A 305 -18.51 26.04 -3.02
C GLU A 305 -18.02 24.87 -3.89
N HIS A 306 -17.13 25.16 -4.85
CA HIS A 306 -16.58 24.15 -5.74
C HIS A 306 -15.79 23.09 -4.97
N PHE A 307 -14.97 23.51 -4.00
CA PHE A 307 -14.22 22.59 -3.14
C PHE A 307 -15.18 21.69 -2.33
N LEU A 308 -16.21 22.26 -1.72
CA LEU A 308 -17.17 21.51 -0.91
C LEU A 308 -17.96 20.51 -1.75
N GLN A 309 -18.38 20.90 -2.94
CA GLN A 309 -19.05 20.01 -3.89
C GLN A 309 -18.15 18.83 -4.30
N LEU A 310 -16.86 19.09 -4.58
CA LEU A 310 -15.89 18.04 -4.89
C LEU A 310 -15.70 17.07 -3.72
N LYS A 311 -15.76 17.57 -2.48
CA LYS A 311 -15.58 16.78 -1.25
C LYS A 311 -16.87 16.16 -0.73
N GLY A 312 -18.01 16.36 -1.38
CA GLY A 312 -19.31 15.90 -0.92
C GLY A 312 -19.75 16.52 0.42
N LYS A 313 -19.33 17.75 0.71
CA LYS A 313 -19.65 18.47 1.96
C LYS A 313 -20.87 19.36 1.76
N PHE A 314 -22.01 18.75 1.44
CA PHE A 314 -23.24 19.47 1.07
C PHE A 314 -23.87 20.25 2.22
N ASP A 315 -23.76 19.78 3.46
CA ASP A 315 -24.29 20.53 4.62
C ASP A 315 -23.64 21.91 4.72
N LEU A 316 -22.29 21.96 4.67
CA LEU A 316 -21.54 23.21 4.70
C LEU A 316 -21.73 24.03 3.42
N LEU A 317 -21.99 23.38 2.29
CA LEU A 317 -22.31 24.07 1.04
C LEU A 317 -23.64 24.82 1.15
N ASN A 318 -24.67 24.16 1.68
CA ASN A 318 -25.98 24.76 1.91
C ASN A 318 -25.90 25.92 2.91
N GLU A 319 -25.12 25.77 3.99
CA GLU A 319 -24.87 26.86 4.94
C GLU A 319 -24.25 28.10 4.28
N ILE A 320 -23.30 27.91 3.35
CA ILE A 320 -22.70 29.01 2.59
C ILE A 320 -23.73 29.68 1.68
N GLN A 321 -24.59 28.89 1.02
CA GLN A 321 -25.61 29.42 0.12
C GLN A 321 -26.69 30.21 0.89
N ASP A 322 -27.01 29.80 2.11
CA ASP A 322 -28.02 30.45 2.95
C ASP A 322 -27.50 31.73 3.63
N LYS A 323 -26.27 31.70 4.17
CA LYS A 323 -25.76 32.72 5.09
C LYS A 323 -24.51 33.45 4.58
N GLY A 324 -23.92 33.00 3.48
CA GLY A 324 -22.59 33.42 3.06
C GLY A 324 -21.48 32.90 3.97
N ILE A 325 -20.23 33.33 3.73
CA ILE A 325 -19.07 32.87 4.49
C ILE A 325 -18.85 33.76 5.73
N ASP A 326 -19.48 33.38 6.85
CA ASP A 326 -19.26 34.00 8.15
C ASP A 326 -17.96 33.54 8.84
N GLY A 327 -17.70 34.02 10.07
CA GLY A 327 -16.50 33.65 10.83
C GLY A 327 -16.44 32.16 11.22
N GLY A 328 -17.59 31.53 11.50
CA GLY A 328 -17.70 30.13 11.88
C GLY A 328 -17.41 29.20 10.70
N ILE A 329 -18.07 29.43 9.57
CA ILE A 329 -17.86 28.74 8.29
C ILE A 329 -16.41 28.92 7.84
N ARG A 330 -15.86 30.13 7.91
CA ARG A 330 -14.45 30.40 7.58
C ARG A 330 -13.49 29.56 8.41
N LYS A 331 -13.77 29.34 9.70
CA LYS A 331 -12.98 28.46 10.56
C LYS A 331 -13.08 27.00 10.13
N GLN A 332 -14.27 26.54 9.72
CA GLN A 332 -14.45 25.18 9.18
C GLN A 332 -13.68 24.99 7.85
N LEU A 333 -13.78 25.94 6.93
CA LEU A 333 -13.05 25.93 5.65
C LEU A 333 -11.54 25.93 5.86
N LYS A 334 -11.01 26.76 6.77
CA LYS A 334 -9.58 26.72 7.15
C LYS A 334 -9.16 25.35 7.70
N ARG A 335 -9.99 24.69 8.50
CA ARG A 335 -9.70 23.32 8.97
C ARG A 335 -9.68 22.29 7.85
N LEU A 336 -10.49 22.46 6.81
CA LEU A 336 -10.45 21.61 5.62
C LEU A 336 -9.18 21.88 4.79
N GLN A 337 -8.82 23.15 4.63
CA GLN A 337 -7.58 23.58 3.99
C GLN A 337 -6.35 22.99 4.69
N SER A 338 -6.25 23.11 6.02
CA SER A 338 -5.15 22.53 6.80
C SER A 338 -5.03 21.03 6.59
N ARG A 339 -6.16 20.31 6.60
CA ARG A 339 -6.18 18.86 6.35
C ARG A 339 -5.64 18.52 4.96
N GLU A 340 -6.01 19.26 3.92
CA GLU A 340 -5.44 19.00 2.59
C GLU A 340 -3.93 19.27 2.54
N LEU A 341 -3.43 20.30 3.23
CA LEU A 341 -1.99 20.59 3.30
C LEU A 341 -1.23 19.50 4.08
N GLU A 342 -1.79 19.00 5.20
CA GLU A 342 -1.23 17.88 5.95
C GLU A 342 -1.18 16.61 5.10
N GLU A 343 -2.21 16.33 4.29
CA GLU A 343 -2.20 15.21 3.36
C GLU A 343 -1.18 15.39 2.22
N MET A 344 -0.94 16.62 1.77
CA MET A 344 0.17 16.91 0.86
C MET A 344 1.52 16.59 1.52
N GLU A 345 1.77 17.02 2.75
CA GLU A 345 3.02 16.71 3.47
C GLU A 345 3.25 15.20 3.64
N LYS A 346 2.21 14.47 4.08
CA LYS A 346 2.27 13.00 4.20
C LYS A 346 2.59 12.32 2.87
N ALA A 347 2.15 12.90 1.76
CA ALA A 347 2.44 12.43 0.42
C ALA A 347 3.82 12.90 -0.12
N SER A 348 4.71 13.41 0.74
CA SER A 348 5.97 14.06 0.32
C SER A 348 5.72 15.23 -0.62
N PHE A 349 4.74 16.07 -0.28
CA PHE A 349 4.28 17.29 -0.96
C PHE A 349 3.51 17.06 -2.27
N THR A 350 4.00 16.22 -3.20
CA THR A 350 3.32 16.00 -4.49
C THR A 350 2.04 15.18 -4.35
N ARG A 351 0.90 15.89 -4.31
CA ARG A 351 -0.44 15.31 -4.31
C ARG A 351 -1.39 16.16 -5.17
N VAL A 352 -1.38 15.91 -6.48
CA VAL A 352 -2.09 16.74 -7.47
C VAL A 352 -3.52 16.25 -7.68
N LEU A 353 -4.52 17.06 -7.34
CA LEU A 353 -5.93 16.73 -7.56
C LEU A 353 -6.27 16.68 -9.06
N VAL A 354 -6.90 15.59 -9.50
CA VAL A 354 -7.52 15.52 -10.83
C VAL A 354 -9.03 15.53 -10.67
N ARG A 355 -9.67 16.66 -11.00
CA ARG A 355 -11.11 16.89 -10.73
C ARG A 355 -12.01 15.84 -11.40
N LYS A 356 -11.66 15.41 -12.62
CA LYS A 356 -12.35 14.36 -13.40
C LYS A 356 -11.77 12.98 -13.12
N SER A 357 -11.62 12.65 -11.84
CA SER A 357 -11.13 11.35 -11.41
C SER A 357 -11.66 10.93 -10.04
N ARG A 358 -11.58 9.63 -9.75
CA ARG A 358 -11.85 9.05 -8.44
C ARG A 358 -10.79 8.04 -8.06
N GLU A 359 -10.62 7.83 -6.76
CA GLU A 359 -9.97 6.64 -6.23
C GLU A 359 -11.05 5.66 -5.76
N VAL A 360 -11.15 4.50 -6.41
CA VAL A 360 -12.23 3.52 -6.19
C VAL A 360 -11.70 2.10 -6.11
N PHE A 361 -12.45 1.21 -5.47
CA PHE A 361 -12.18 -0.22 -5.55
C PHE A 361 -12.42 -0.75 -6.97
N ALA A 362 -11.55 -1.66 -7.42
CA ALA A 362 -11.88 -2.49 -8.58
C ALA A 362 -12.61 -3.75 -8.13
N VAL A 363 -13.62 -4.16 -8.88
CA VAL A 363 -14.45 -5.34 -8.63
C VAL A 363 -14.57 -6.19 -9.89
N CYS A 364 -14.82 -7.49 -9.71
CA CYS A 364 -15.10 -8.36 -10.84
C CYS A 364 -16.49 -8.05 -11.44
N ASP A 365 -16.66 -8.34 -12.72
CA ASP A 365 -17.93 -8.19 -13.44
C ASP A 365 -18.98 -9.22 -12.98
N PRO A 366 -20.03 -8.81 -12.24
CA PRO A 366 -21.06 -9.75 -11.76
C PRO A 366 -21.96 -10.30 -12.85
N LEU A 367 -22.02 -9.66 -14.03
CA LEU A 367 -22.89 -10.03 -15.15
C LEU A 367 -22.15 -10.72 -16.30
N ASN A 368 -20.82 -10.76 -16.26
CA ASN A 368 -19.95 -11.34 -17.31
C ASN A 368 -20.21 -10.77 -18.73
N LYS A 369 -20.67 -9.50 -18.83
CA LYS A 369 -20.95 -8.84 -20.12
C LYS A 369 -19.72 -8.14 -20.70
N LEU A 370 -18.79 -7.69 -19.87
CA LEU A 370 -17.65 -6.86 -20.27
C LEU A 370 -16.59 -7.64 -21.06
N ASN A 371 -16.16 -7.11 -22.20
CA ASN A 371 -15.05 -7.69 -22.95
C ASN A 371 -13.68 -7.20 -22.44
N TYR A 372 -12.61 -7.91 -22.81
CA TYR A 372 -11.26 -7.44 -22.53
C TYR A 372 -10.98 -6.09 -23.20
N GLY A 373 -10.46 -5.14 -22.42
CA GLY A 373 -10.26 -3.73 -22.79
C GLY A 373 -11.44 -2.82 -22.43
N GLU A 374 -12.56 -3.39 -21.99
CA GLU A 374 -13.72 -2.65 -21.49
C GLU A 374 -13.73 -2.53 -19.97
N CYS A 375 -14.52 -1.60 -19.47
CA CYS A 375 -14.92 -1.48 -18.08
C CYS A 375 -16.34 -0.89 -18.00
N TYR A 376 -16.94 -1.01 -16.82
CA TYR A 376 -18.05 -0.16 -16.42
C TYR A 376 -17.63 0.68 -15.21
N PHE A 377 -17.95 1.98 -15.26
CA PHE A 377 -17.64 2.90 -14.19
C PHE A 377 -18.68 4.01 -14.12
N ASN A 378 -19.27 4.21 -12.95
CA ASN A 378 -20.28 5.23 -12.72
C ASN A 378 -20.03 5.93 -11.36
N PRO A 379 -19.26 7.02 -11.34
CA PRO A 379 -18.94 7.75 -10.12
C PRO A 379 -20.10 8.63 -9.70
N THR A 380 -20.26 8.79 -8.39
CA THR A 380 -21.09 9.84 -7.83
C THR A 380 -20.38 11.19 -8.03
N LEU A 381 -21.09 12.11 -8.69
CA LEU A 381 -20.65 13.46 -8.96
C LEU A 381 -21.47 14.46 -8.15
N GLY A 382 -20.90 15.64 -7.89
CA GLY A 382 -21.59 16.67 -7.13
C GLY A 382 -22.59 17.46 -7.99
N GLY A 383 -23.72 17.83 -7.38
CA GLY A 383 -24.88 18.47 -8.06
C GLY A 383 -25.76 17.47 -8.81
N ASP A 384 -26.85 17.94 -9.43
CA ASP A 384 -27.79 17.14 -10.27
C ASP A 384 -27.17 16.52 -11.54
N LYS A 385 -25.84 16.44 -11.61
CA LYS A 385 -25.10 15.98 -12.78
C LYS A 385 -24.78 14.50 -12.66
N THR A 386 -25.67 13.65 -13.15
CA THR A 386 -25.26 12.33 -13.64
C THR A 386 -24.48 12.50 -14.94
N GLU A 387 -23.15 12.36 -14.91
CA GLU A 387 -22.39 12.19 -16.17
C GLU A 387 -22.72 10.81 -16.73
N SER A 388 -23.55 10.78 -17.78
CA SER A 388 -23.69 9.59 -18.61
C SER A 388 -22.48 9.52 -19.55
N PHE A 389 -21.55 8.62 -19.26
CA PHE A 389 -20.41 8.38 -20.14
C PHE A 389 -20.86 7.71 -21.44
N ASN A 390 -20.25 8.06 -22.57
CA ASN A 390 -20.59 7.43 -23.85
C ASN A 390 -19.87 6.09 -24.04
N ALA A 391 -20.42 5.20 -24.87
CA ALA A 391 -19.78 3.92 -25.17
C ALA A 391 -18.44 4.21 -25.84
N GLY A 392 -17.39 3.47 -25.46
CA GLY A 392 -16.04 3.72 -25.95
C GLY A 392 -15.31 4.89 -25.29
N GLN A 393 -15.95 5.65 -24.38
CA GLN A 393 -15.26 6.68 -23.59
C GLN A 393 -14.08 6.06 -22.82
N LYS A 394 -12.93 6.72 -22.88
CA LYS A 394 -11.68 6.20 -22.32
C LYS A 394 -11.48 6.64 -20.89
N PHE A 395 -11.00 5.72 -20.06
CA PHE A 395 -10.57 5.97 -18.69
C PHE A 395 -9.11 5.59 -18.51
N VAL A 396 -8.33 6.48 -17.87
CA VAL A 396 -7.00 6.17 -17.38
C VAL A 396 -7.13 5.45 -16.05
N VAL A 397 -6.55 4.26 -15.95
CA VAL A 397 -6.63 3.40 -14.77
C VAL A 397 -5.22 3.07 -14.29
N MET A 398 -4.96 3.34 -13.02
CA MET A 398 -3.66 3.17 -12.37
C MET A 398 -3.83 2.77 -10.90
N ARG A 399 -2.82 2.13 -10.30
CA ARG A 399 -2.72 2.00 -8.83
C ARG A 399 -1.74 3.03 -8.30
N ASN A 400 -1.90 3.38 -7.03
CA ASN A 400 -0.93 4.24 -6.33
C ASN A 400 0.48 3.61 -6.30
N GLN A 401 0.54 2.28 -6.20
CA GLN A 401 1.73 1.47 -6.41
C GLN A 401 1.87 1.19 -7.92
N CYS A 402 2.67 2.00 -8.63
CA CYS A 402 2.96 1.80 -10.05
C CYS A 402 4.40 2.23 -10.35
N TYR A 403 5.10 1.43 -11.15
CA TYR A 403 6.54 1.61 -11.42
C TYR A 403 6.93 1.27 -12.87
N HIS A 404 6.01 0.71 -13.65
CA HIS A 404 6.23 0.42 -15.06
C HIS A 404 5.33 1.31 -15.92
N PRO A 405 5.79 1.87 -17.05
CA PRO A 405 4.92 2.68 -17.91
C PRO A 405 3.67 1.91 -18.39
N GLY A 406 3.79 0.60 -18.54
CA GLY A 406 2.68 -0.31 -18.84
C GLY A 406 1.63 -0.48 -17.73
N ASP A 407 1.90 -0.03 -16.50
CA ASP A 407 0.92 0.03 -15.40
C ASP A 407 -0.15 1.11 -15.64
N VAL A 408 0.14 2.07 -16.53
CA VAL A 408 -0.85 3.05 -16.99
C VAL A 408 -1.76 2.39 -18.02
N ARG A 409 -2.95 1.98 -17.59
CA ARG A 409 -3.94 1.34 -18.46
C ARG A 409 -4.94 2.36 -18.97
N VAL A 410 -5.45 2.09 -20.17
CA VAL A 410 -6.56 2.85 -20.76
C VAL A 410 -7.65 1.85 -21.09
N LEU A 411 -8.77 1.93 -20.36
CA LEU A 411 -9.94 1.09 -20.56
C LEU A 411 -11.07 1.89 -21.22
N LYS A 412 -12.06 1.21 -21.78
CA LYS A 412 -13.19 1.84 -22.47
C LYS A 412 -14.51 1.52 -21.78
N MET A 413 -15.40 2.50 -21.70
CA MET A 413 -16.78 2.27 -21.29
C MET A 413 -17.45 1.25 -22.23
N THR A 414 -18.08 0.23 -21.65
CA THR A 414 -18.87 -0.76 -22.41
C THR A 414 -20.11 -0.14 -23.06
N ASP A 415 -20.58 -0.77 -24.12
CA ASP A 415 -21.89 -0.53 -24.74
C ASP A 415 -23.02 -1.31 -24.03
N LYS A 416 -22.70 -2.41 -23.34
CA LYS A 416 -23.65 -3.28 -22.62
C LYS A 416 -23.84 -2.86 -21.16
N ARG A 417 -24.62 -1.81 -20.92
CA ARG A 417 -24.75 -1.22 -19.56
C ARG A 417 -25.89 -1.77 -18.72
N GLU A 418 -26.87 -2.36 -19.38
CA GLU A 418 -28.06 -2.91 -18.73
C GLU A 418 -27.68 -3.89 -17.61
N GLY A 419 -28.18 -3.64 -16.40
CA GLY A 419 -27.93 -4.39 -15.17
C GLY A 419 -26.80 -3.83 -14.29
N TYR A 420 -26.00 -2.89 -14.78
CA TYR A 420 -24.94 -2.24 -13.98
C TYR A 420 -25.40 -0.94 -13.30
N GLU A 421 -26.67 -0.55 -13.47
CA GLU A 421 -27.19 0.75 -13.04
C GLU A 421 -27.14 0.97 -11.53
N LYS A 422 -27.06 -0.10 -10.71
CA LYS A 422 -26.88 0.02 -9.25
C LYS A 422 -25.42 -0.05 -8.79
N LEU A 423 -24.48 -0.30 -9.71
CA LEU A 423 -23.06 -0.23 -9.41
C LEU A 423 -22.59 1.23 -9.53
N ARG A 424 -22.20 1.81 -8.40
CA ARG A 424 -21.69 3.17 -8.25
C ARG A 424 -20.36 3.13 -7.51
N ASP A 425 -19.51 4.13 -7.77
CA ASP A 425 -18.26 4.37 -7.03
C ASP A 425 -17.32 3.16 -6.91
N CYS A 426 -17.35 2.28 -7.92
CA CYS A 426 -16.45 1.14 -8.08
C CYS A 426 -16.14 0.94 -9.57
N LEU A 427 -14.95 0.43 -9.87
CA LEU A 427 -14.51 0.10 -11.23
C LEU A 427 -14.81 -1.37 -11.52
N VAL A 428 -15.75 -1.66 -12.40
CA VAL A 428 -16.10 -3.03 -12.78
C VAL A 428 -15.19 -3.48 -13.92
N LEU A 429 -14.50 -4.60 -13.71
CA LEU A 429 -13.52 -5.16 -14.64
C LEU A 429 -13.97 -6.52 -15.20
N PRO A 430 -13.67 -6.80 -16.48
CA PRO A 430 -14.08 -8.02 -17.14
C PRO A 430 -13.49 -9.27 -16.47
N VAL A 431 -14.28 -10.34 -16.44
CA VAL A 431 -13.87 -11.66 -15.94
C VAL A 431 -13.39 -12.62 -17.04
N LYS A 432 -13.05 -12.07 -18.21
CA LYS A 432 -12.57 -12.80 -19.38
C LYS A 432 -11.53 -11.99 -20.15
N GLY A 433 -10.68 -12.68 -20.90
CA GLY A 433 -9.65 -12.07 -21.74
C GLY A 433 -8.30 -12.75 -21.62
N SER A 434 -7.25 -12.09 -22.12
CA SER A 434 -5.90 -12.64 -22.06
C SER A 434 -5.27 -12.58 -20.66
N ARG A 435 -5.70 -11.62 -19.83
CA ARG A 435 -5.16 -11.34 -18.49
C ARG A 435 -6.12 -10.39 -17.73
N PRO A 436 -6.26 -10.47 -16.40
CA PRO A 436 -7.08 -9.53 -15.64
C PRO A 436 -6.50 -8.11 -15.67
N HIS A 437 -7.31 -7.08 -15.91
CA HIS A 437 -6.83 -5.69 -15.95
C HIS A 437 -6.32 -5.17 -14.59
N ALA A 438 -6.84 -5.68 -13.48
CA ALA A 438 -6.31 -5.37 -12.16
C ALA A 438 -4.84 -5.82 -12.03
N PHE A 439 -4.50 -7.00 -12.57
CA PHE A 439 -3.15 -7.56 -12.56
C PHE A 439 -2.21 -6.81 -13.51
N GLU A 440 -2.74 -6.18 -14.56
CA GLU A 440 -1.96 -5.33 -15.47
C GLU A 440 -1.45 -4.03 -14.81
N CYS A 441 -2.04 -3.64 -13.69
CA CYS A 441 -1.62 -2.51 -12.88
C CYS A 441 -0.81 -3.03 -11.68
N PHE A 442 0.52 -3.14 -11.82
CA PHE A 442 1.41 -3.55 -10.73
C PHE A 442 1.01 -4.88 -10.04
N GLY A 443 0.50 -5.86 -10.81
CA GLY A 443 0.11 -7.17 -10.30
C GLY A 443 -1.02 -7.14 -9.25
N GLY A 444 -1.89 -6.12 -9.32
CA GLY A 444 -3.04 -6.02 -8.43
C GLY A 444 -4.11 -7.07 -8.69
N ASN A 445 -5.15 -7.06 -7.86
CA ASN A 445 -6.35 -7.87 -8.01
C ASN A 445 -7.61 -7.07 -7.66
N VAL A 446 -8.78 -7.69 -7.78
CA VAL A 446 -10.09 -7.09 -7.48
C VAL A 446 -10.50 -7.28 -6.00
N GLY A 447 -9.60 -7.79 -5.16
CA GLY A 447 -9.88 -8.16 -3.77
C GLY A 447 -9.49 -7.13 -2.71
N GLY A 448 -9.64 -5.84 -3.00
CA GLY A 448 -9.46 -4.76 -2.01
C GLY A 448 -8.47 -3.68 -2.44
N ASN A 449 -7.90 -3.81 -3.64
CA ASN A 449 -7.05 -2.76 -4.20
C ASN A 449 -7.88 -1.57 -4.69
N LYS A 450 -7.45 -0.37 -4.33
CA LYS A 450 -7.96 0.89 -4.89
C LYS A 450 -7.19 1.28 -6.15
N PHE A 451 -7.91 1.91 -7.07
CA PHE A 451 -7.43 2.35 -8.36
C PHE A 451 -7.81 3.82 -8.55
N PHE A 452 -6.85 4.59 -9.05
CA PHE A 452 -7.10 5.89 -9.65
C PHE A 452 -7.76 5.66 -11.01
N VAL A 453 -8.95 6.23 -11.19
CA VAL A 453 -9.74 6.16 -12.43
C VAL A 453 -10.06 7.58 -12.87
N SER A 454 -9.56 7.98 -14.04
CA SER A 454 -9.78 9.34 -14.57
C SER A 454 -10.39 9.31 -15.96
N TRP A 455 -11.35 10.20 -16.19
CA TRP A 455 -11.93 10.49 -17.50
C TRP A 455 -11.47 11.86 -18.03
N ASP A 456 -10.44 12.44 -17.41
CA ASP A 456 -9.82 13.68 -17.88
C ASP A 456 -9.00 13.43 -19.15
N ARG A 457 -9.42 14.09 -20.25
CA ARG A 457 -8.74 13.97 -21.55
C ARG A 457 -7.33 14.57 -21.53
N SER A 458 -7.05 15.52 -20.63
CA SER A 458 -5.74 16.19 -20.55
C SER A 458 -4.62 15.26 -20.10
N ILE A 459 -4.94 14.16 -19.40
CA ILE A 459 -3.99 13.14 -18.96
C ILE A 459 -4.13 11.80 -19.70
N LEU A 460 -4.88 11.78 -20.80
CA LEU A 460 -5.00 10.58 -21.60
C LEU A 460 -3.66 10.31 -22.30
N PRO A 461 -3.02 9.14 -22.08
CA PRO A 461 -1.73 8.86 -22.69
C PRO A 461 -1.81 8.73 -24.22
N SER A 462 -0.84 9.33 -24.91
CA SER A 462 -0.75 9.29 -26.38
C SER A 462 0.03 8.08 -26.90
N ARG A 463 1.05 7.63 -26.16
CA ARG A 463 1.86 6.46 -26.53
C ARG A 463 1.14 5.18 -26.12
N LYS A 464 1.48 4.03 -26.71
CA LYS A 464 1.01 2.69 -26.25
C LYS A 464 2.16 1.91 -25.62
N GLU A 465 1.88 1.17 -24.56
CA GLU A 465 2.84 0.34 -23.84
C GLU A 465 2.14 -0.94 -23.40
N LYS A 466 2.83 -2.07 -23.53
CA LYS A 466 2.31 -3.35 -23.06
C LYS A 466 2.40 -3.40 -21.52
N PRO A 467 1.40 -4.00 -20.83
CA PRO A 467 1.51 -4.21 -19.40
C PRO A 467 2.77 -4.98 -19.03
N CYS A 468 3.37 -4.67 -17.89
CA CYS A 468 4.50 -5.43 -17.38
C CYS A 468 4.10 -6.91 -17.21
N ASN A 469 5.08 -7.80 -17.38
CA ASN A 469 4.88 -9.20 -17.02
C ASN A 469 5.30 -9.41 -15.57
N TYR A 470 4.31 -9.35 -14.67
CA TYR A 470 4.46 -9.63 -13.24
C TYR A 470 4.41 -11.11 -12.89
N LEU A 471 4.37 -12.01 -13.88
CA LEU A 471 4.46 -13.43 -13.57
C LEU A 471 5.81 -13.74 -12.90
N PRO A 472 5.81 -14.60 -11.87
CA PRO A 472 7.06 -15.13 -11.33
C PRO A 472 7.86 -15.76 -12.46
N SER A 473 9.16 -15.49 -12.50
CA SER A 473 10.05 -16.17 -13.45
C SER A 473 9.99 -17.69 -13.20
N ILE A 474 10.31 -18.49 -14.23
CA ILE A 474 10.42 -19.95 -14.07
C ILE A 474 11.41 -20.28 -12.94
N ALA A 475 12.51 -19.53 -12.83
CA ALA A 475 13.46 -19.62 -11.72
C ALA A 475 12.84 -19.26 -10.35
N ALA A 476 11.89 -18.31 -10.27
CA ALA A 476 11.18 -17.99 -9.02
C ALA A 476 10.12 -19.05 -8.66
N LYS A 477 9.49 -19.72 -9.64
CA LYS A 477 8.60 -20.88 -9.38
C LYS A 477 9.41 -22.10 -8.93
N ILE A 478 10.54 -22.35 -9.59
CA ILE A 478 11.48 -23.42 -9.21
C ILE A 478 12.10 -23.09 -7.85
N SER A 479 12.50 -21.85 -7.57
CA SER A 479 13.01 -21.43 -6.26
C SER A 479 11.92 -21.42 -5.19
N ALA A 480 10.65 -21.13 -5.48
CA ALA A 480 9.56 -21.33 -4.52
C ALA A 480 9.31 -22.82 -4.24
N ALA A 481 9.54 -23.69 -5.22
CA ALA A 481 9.49 -25.15 -5.06
C ALA A 481 10.78 -25.73 -4.43
N ALA A 482 11.94 -25.08 -4.62
CA ALA A 482 13.28 -25.53 -4.22
C ALA A 482 13.81 -24.80 -2.97
N ALA A 483 13.19 -23.69 -2.56
CA ALA A 483 13.28 -23.09 -1.23
C ALA A 483 12.47 -23.93 -0.25
N HIS A 484 12.81 -25.22 -0.23
CA HIS A 484 13.07 -25.89 1.02
C HIS A 484 14.22 -25.10 1.69
N PRO A 485 13.99 -24.41 2.80
CA PRO A 485 15.11 -23.88 3.55
C PRO A 485 15.87 -25.09 4.10
N VAL A 486 17.05 -25.35 3.57
CA VAL A 486 18.14 -25.94 4.36
C VAL A 486 18.55 -24.85 5.36
N LEU A 487 17.71 -24.64 6.38
CA LEU A 487 18.18 -24.14 7.67
C LEU A 487 18.58 -25.40 8.45
N THR A 488 19.68 -26.01 8.03
CA THR A 488 20.37 -27.00 8.84
C THR A 488 21.74 -26.44 9.16
N VAL A 489 22.07 -26.48 10.46
CA VAL A 489 23.37 -26.15 11.08
C VAL A 489 23.58 -24.64 11.29
N THR A 490 23.08 -24.09 12.40
CA THR A 490 23.85 -24.07 13.66
C THR A 490 23.00 -24.43 14.90
N SER A 491 22.44 -25.64 14.94
CA SER A 491 22.00 -26.27 16.20
C SER A 491 23.05 -27.27 16.71
N LYS A 492 24.30 -26.81 16.91
CA LYS A 492 25.26 -27.53 17.75
C LYS A 492 25.24 -26.94 19.16
N LEU A 493 24.16 -27.23 19.89
CA LEU A 493 24.08 -27.50 21.34
C LEU A 493 22.65 -27.29 21.82
N LYS A 494 21.82 -28.34 21.76
CA LYS A 494 20.90 -28.79 22.82
C LYS A 494 20.14 -30.03 22.35
N ARG A 495 20.04 -31.00 23.25
CA ARG A 495 19.33 -32.28 23.09
C ARG A 495 17.82 -32.02 22.94
N THR A 496 17.15 -32.97 22.27
CA THR A 496 15.74 -33.06 21.80
C THR A 496 15.44 -32.37 20.48
N ASN A 497 15.14 -33.15 19.43
CA ASN A 497 14.59 -32.63 18.18
C ASN A 497 13.22 -32.00 18.50
N PRO A 498 13.02 -30.69 18.27
CA PRO A 498 11.73 -30.06 18.49
C PRO A 498 10.65 -30.64 17.55
N SER A 499 9.39 -30.64 17.98
CA SER A 499 8.28 -30.99 17.09
C SER A 499 8.21 -29.98 15.93
N LYS A 500 7.61 -30.37 14.79
CA LYS A 500 7.44 -29.47 13.63
C LYS A 500 6.74 -28.15 13.98
N GLU A 501 5.89 -28.19 15.00
CA GLU A 501 5.05 -27.09 15.47
C GLU A 501 5.88 -26.03 16.21
N VAL A 502 6.80 -26.47 17.06
CA VAL A 502 7.76 -25.60 17.75
C VAL A 502 8.63 -24.87 16.73
N THR A 503 9.11 -25.57 15.71
CA THR A 503 9.90 -24.95 14.62
C THR A 503 9.10 -23.91 13.85
N ALA A 504 7.84 -24.19 13.49
CA ALA A 504 7.00 -23.25 12.76
C ALA A 504 6.74 -21.95 13.54
N ARG A 505 6.69 -22.04 14.87
CA ARG A 505 6.52 -20.88 15.77
C ARG A 505 7.80 -20.06 15.90
N GLU A 506 8.95 -20.72 16.10
CA GLU A 506 10.26 -20.04 16.12
C GLU A 506 10.50 -19.26 14.82
N GLU A 507 10.11 -19.82 13.66
CA GLU A 507 10.17 -19.12 12.37
C GLU A 507 9.34 -17.83 12.37
N MET A 508 8.16 -17.83 12.99
CA MET A 508 7.29 -16.66 13.07
C MET A 508 7.82 -15.58 14.00
N GLU A 509 8.41 -15.97 15.14
CA GLU A 509 9.09 -15.06 16.05
C GLU A 509 10.30 -14.41 15.37
N GLN A 510 11.12 -15.20 14.67
CA GLN A 510 12.26 -14.71 13.90
C GLN A 510 11.83 -13.78 12.76
N TYR A 511 10.75 -14.13 12.05
CA TYR A 511 10.19 -13.28 11.00
C TYR A 511 9.78 -11.91 11.56
N PHE A 512 9.04 -11.87 12.67
CA PHE A 512 8.63 -10.62 13.32
C PHE A 512 9.84 -9.79 13.78
N ALA A 513 10.81 -10.44 14.44
CA ALA A 513 12.02 -9.77 14.93
C ALA A 513 12.87 -9.19 13.79
N ALA A 514 13.03 -9.91 12.67
CA ALA A 514 13.83 -9.47 11.53
C ALA A 514 13.10 -8.54 10.56
N HIS A 515 11.76 -8.44 10.63
CA HIS A 515 10.98 -7.64 9.69
C HIS A 515 11.44 -6.18 9.64
N SER A 516 11.64 -5.64 8.45
CA SER A 516 11.99 -4.24 8.24
C SER A 516 11.59 -3.81 6.83
N ASP A 517 10.99 -2.62 6.70
CA ASP A 517 10.64 -2.02 5.42
C ASP A 517 11.85 -1.38 4.71
N HIS A 518 13.04 -1.40 5.35
CA HIS A 518 14.24 -0.75 4.84
C HIS A 518 14.60 -1.19 3.42
N ILE A 519 14.61 -2.49 3.15
CA ILE A 519 15.02 -3.03 1.85
C ILE A 519 14.02 -2.63 0.75
N VAL A 520 12.72 -2.62 1.04
CA VAL A 520 11.70 -2.15 0.09
C VAL A 520 11.93 -0.67 -0.25
N LYS A 521 12.19 0.15 0.78
CA LYS A 521 12.51 1.58 0.62
C LYS A 521 13.80 1.80 -0.17
N GLU A 522 14.86 1.02 0.06
CA GLU A 522 16.11 1.08 -0.71
C GLU A 522 15.87 0.78 -2.19
N ILE A 523 15.12 -0.28 -2.52
CA ILE A 523 14.80 -0.62 -3.91
C ILE A 523 13.96 0.50 -4.54
N GLU A 524 13.00 1.07 -3.81
CA GLU A 524 12.18 2.18 -4.30
C GLU A 524 13.02 3.44 -4.55
N GLN A 525 13.94 3.78 -3.64
CA GLN A 525 14.87 4.88 -3.82
C GLN A 525 15.78 4.65 -5.04
N ALA A 526 16.35 3.45 -5.18
CA ALA A 526 17.14 3.08 -6.36
C ALA A 526 16.32 3.18 -7.65
N TYR A 527 15.05 2.78 -7.62
CA TYR A 527 14.13 2.95 -8.75
C TYR A 527 13.95 4.43 -9.09
N LEU A 528 13.64 5.26 -8.09
CA LEU A 528 13.44 6.70 -8.31
C LEU A 528 14.70 7.30 -8.92
N GLN A 529 15.88 7.09 -8.34
CA GLN A 529 17.18 7.55 -8.88
C GLN A 529 17.45 7.07 -10.30
N CYS A 530 17.14 5.81 -10.61
CA CYS A 530 17.27 5.27 -11.96
C CYS A 530 16.28 5.93 -12.93
N ALA A 531 15.05 6.15 -12.51
CA ALA A 531 14.03 6.81 -13.32
C ALA A 531 14.41 8.29 -13.53
N MET A 532 15.07 8.92 -12.56
CA MET A 532 15.63 10.26 -12.67
C MET A 532 16.79 10.37 -13.64
N THR A 533 17.60 9.33 -13.82
CA THR A 533 18.78 9.39 -14.69
C THR A 533 18.48 8.87 -16.09
N SER A 534 17.79 7.74 -16.19
CA SER A 534 17.58 7.01 -17.45
C SER A 534 16.12 6.90 -17.89
N GLY A 535 15.18 7.41 -17.10
CA GLY A 535 13.74 7.32 -17.38
C GLY A 535 13.12 5.98 -16.92
N PRO A 536 11.81 5.97 -16.60
CA PRO A 536 11.11 4.79 -16.09
C PRO A 536 11.01 3.65 -17.12
N SER A 537 11.17 3.93 -18.42
CA SER A 537 11.24 2.91 -19.47
C SER A 537 12.57 2.16 -19.55
N SER A 538 13.62 2.62 -18.85
CA SER A 538 14.95 2.01 -18.91
C SER A 538 14.95 0.55 -18.44
N LYS A 539 15.87 -0.26 -18.98
CA LYS A 539 16.00 -1.69 -18.60
C LYS A 539 16.19 -1.85 -17.09
N ARG A 540 16.99 -0.98 -16.46
CA ARG A 540 17.25 -0.97 -15.02
C ARG A 540 16.00 -0.62 -14.21
N CYS A 541 15.22 0.41 -14.59
CA CYS A 541 13.93 0.71 -13.95
C CYS A 541 12.94 -0.45 -14.05
N ARG A 542 12.82 -1.07 -15.24
CA ARG A 542 11.94 -2.23 -15.44
C ARG A 542 12.34 -3.42 -14.57
N HIS A 543 13.64 -3.61 -14.35
CA HIS A 543 14.13 -4.64 -13.44
C HIS A 543 13.80 -4.30 -11.97
N LEU A 544 14.11 -3.08 -11.51
CA LEU A 544 13.79 -2.62 -10.16
C LEU A 544 12.28 -2.67 -9.86
N CYS A 545 11.44 -2.37 -10.85
CA CYS A 545 9.99 -2.56 -10.76
C CYS A 545 9.60 -4.03 -10.45
N LYS A 546 10.25 -5.00 -11.12
CA LYS A 546 10.01 -6.43 -10.82
C LYS A 546 10.51 -6.83 -9.44
N MET A 547 11.64 -6.27 -8.99
CA MET A 547 12.11 -6.48 -7.62
C MET A 547 11.12 -5.93 -6.59
N LEU A 548 10.58 -4.72 -6.81
CA LEU A 548 9.54 -4.13 -5.94
C LEU A 548 8.29 -5.01 -5.89
N TYR A 549 7.84 -5.54 -7.02
CA TYR A 549 6.72 -6.46 -7.07
C TYR A 549 6.99 -7.75 -6.27
N ARG A 550 8.18 -8.35 -6.42
CA ARG A 550 8.62 -9.53 -5.66
C ARG A 550 8.68 -9.26 -4.15
N ALA A 551 9.19 -8.09 -3.75
CA ALA A 551 9.30 -7.68 -2.36
C ALA A 551 7.95 -7.46 -1.69
N THR A 552 7.05 -6.73 -2.36
CA THR A 552 5.79 -6.24 -1.78
C THR A 552 4.62 -7.20 -1.95
N THR A 553 4.53 -7.87 -3.09
CA THR A 553 3.36 -8.71 -3.43
C THR A 553 3.63 -10.17 -3.13
N LEU A 554 4.73 -10.71 -3.66
CA LEU A 554 5.09 -12.13 -3.50
C LEU A 554 5.69 -12.43 -2.12
N GLY A 555 6.20 -11.42 -1.40
CA GLY A 555 6.83 -11.60 -0.10
C GLY A 555 8.08 -12.48 -0.19
N GLU A 556 8.90 -12.24 -1.21
CA GLU A 556 10.18 -12.94 -1.38
C GLU A 556 11.19 -12.54 -0.30
N GLY A 557 12.12 -13.44 0.02
CA GLY A 557 13.15 -13.22 1.04
C GLY A 557 13.96 -11.94 0.76
N LEU A 558 13.83 -10.97 1.67
CA LEU A 558 14.43 -9.64 1.51
C LEU A 558 15.96 -9.69 1.33
N GLN A 559 16.64 -10.68 1.91
CA GLN A 559 18.09 -10.86 1.76
C GLN A 559 18.52 -11.14 0.31
N ASN A 560 17.74 -11.95 -0.42
CA ASN A 560 18.04 -12.26 -1.82
C ASN A 560 17.90 -11.00 -2.69
N LEU A 561 16.86 -10.21 -2.43
CA LEU A 561 16.60 -8.95 -3.12
C LEU A 561 17.68 -7.90 -2.81
N GLN A 562 18.18 -7.87 -1.57
CA GLN A 562 19.27 -6.97 -1.20
C GLN A 562 20.58 -7.33 -1.92
N ASN A 563 20.91 -8.62 -2.02
CA ASN A 563 22.08 -9.09 -2.77
C ASN A 563 21.95 -8.77 -4.28
N GLU A 564 20.77 -8.98 -4.84
CA GLU A 564 20.44 -8.62 -6.23
C GLU A 564 20.60 -7.10 -6.44
N LEU A 565 20.10 -6.25 -5.53
CA LEU A 565 20.24 -4.80 -5.62
C LEU A 565 21.72 -4.35 -5.62
N ARG A 566 22.53 -4.90 -4.71
CA ARG A 566 23.97 -4.58 -4.61
C ARG A 566 24.73 -4.98 -5.88
N SER A 567 24.36 -6.10 -6.51
CA SER A 567 24.97 -6.52 -7.78
C SER A 567 24.68 -5.59 -8.95
N MET A 568 23.67 -4.71 -8.83
CA MET A 568 23.30 -3.72 -9.83
C MET A 568 23.98 -2.36 -9.66
N GLU A 569 24.67 -2.14 -8.53
CA GLU A 569 25.44 -0.93 -8.34
C GLU A 569 26.73 -1.04 -9.16
N PRO A 570 27.06 -0.04 -10.00
CA PRO A 570 28.34 -0.04 -10.70
C PRO A 570 29.45 -0.05 -9.66
N GLY A 571 30.37 -1.02 -9.78
CA GLY A 571 31.42 -1.26 -8.78
C GLY A 571 32.13 0.03 -8.39
N ARG A 572 32.08 0.39 -7.10
CA ARG A 572 33.10 1.28 -6.52
C ARG A 572 34.46 0.66 -6.86
N PRO A 573 35.45 1.42 -7.35
CA PRO A 573 36.80 0.89 -7.46
C PRO A 573 37.21 0.41 -6.07
N SER A 574 37.44 -0.89 -5.93
CA SER A 574 38.01 -1.48 -4.74
C SER A 574 39.41 -0.88 -4.58
N GLY A 575 39.55 0.13 -3.74
CA GLY A 575 40.84 0.53 -3.22
C GLY A 575 41.41 -0.67 -2.48
N LYS A 576 42.29 -1.44 -3.14
CA LYS A 576 43.22 -2.31 -2.44
C LYS A 576 44.00 -1.42 -1.46
N PRO A 577 44.16 -1.80 -0.18
CA PRO A 577 45.13 -1.15 0.67
C PRO A 577 46.51 -1.51 0.09
N MET A 578 47.11 -0.58 -0.64
CA MET A 578 48.52 -0.67 -1.00
C MET A 578 49.28 -0.40 0.30
N GLY A 579 50.01 -1.41 0.79
CA GLY A 579 50.82 -1.30 2.00
C GLY A 579 51.82 -0.16 1.88
N LEU A 580 51.96 0.59 2.96
CA LEU A 580 53.09 1.49 3.19
C LEU A 580 54.41 0.71 3.03
N PRO A 581 55.39 1.26 2.29
CA PRO A 581 56.78 1.15 2.68
C PRO A 581 57.13 2.33 3.58
N THR A 582 57.87 1.99 4.62
CA THR A 582 58.50 2.81 5.66
C THR A 582 59.26 4.04 5.14
N ASN A 583 59.09 5.17 5.83
CA ASN A 583 60.01 6.31 5.80
C ASN A 583 61.32 5.96 6.54
N HIS A 584 62.45 6.32 5.93
CA HIS A 584 63.63 6.82 6.64
C HIS A 584 64.09 8.10 5.92
N ASP A 585 64.40 9.10 6.76
CA ASP A 585 64.88 10.49 6.58
C ASP A 585 66.04 10.71 5.57
N PRO A 586 66.59 11.95 5.43
CA PRO A 586 65.99 13.31 5.37
C PRO A 586 66.56 14.11 4.17
N GLU A 587 66.06 15.32 3.89
CA GLU A 587 66.91 16.54 3.77
C GLU A 587 66.10 17.80 3.43
N HIS A 588 66.57 18.90 4.03
CA HIS A 588 66.11 20.27 3.92
C HIS A 588 66.21 20.87 2.50
N VAL A 589 65.37 21.86 2.19
CA VAL A 589 65.72 23.28 1.98
C VAL A 589 64.62 23.98 1.15
N ASN A 590 64.05 25.04 1.74
CA ASN A 590 63.48 26.32 1.25
C ASN A 590 62.97 26.45 -0.21
N GLU A 591 61.78 27.06 -0.39
CA GLU A 591 61.62 28.50 -0.70
C GLU A 591 60.13 28.90 -0.87
N ASP A 592 59.84 30.10 -0.33
CA ASP A 592 58.72 31.04 -0.55
C ASP A 592 58.49 31.36 -2.05
N SER A 593 57.44 32.03 -2.59
CA SER A 593 56.19 32.68 -2.17
C SER A 593 55.37 33.05 -3.44
N ASP A 594 54.15 33.56 -3.21
CA ASP A 594 53.46 34.66 -3.92
C ASP A 594 52.67 34.51 -5.24
N THR A 595 51.33 34.55 -5.05
CA THR A 595 50.36 35.59 -5.51
C THR A 595 50.51 36.33 -6.85
N MET A 596 49.47 36.30 -7.70
CA MET A 596 48.49 37.40 -7.94
C MET A 596 47.64 37.24 -9.21
N TYR A 597 46.41 37.77 -9.10
CA TYR A 597 45.41 38.23 -10.08
C TYR A 597 46.00 39.11 -11.23
N GLU A 598 45.42 39.39 -12.41
CA GLU A 598 44.05 39.81 -12.84
C GLU A 598 43.92 39.76 -14.42
N PRO A 599 42.76 40.08 -15.04
CA PRO A 599 42.38 39.75 -16.43
C PRO A 599 42.23 40.94 -17.42
N SER A 600 41.99 40.68 -18.73
CA SER A 600 41.02 41.44 -19.58
C SER A 600 40.96 41.03 -21.08
N THR A 601 39.72 40.74 -21.54
CA THR A 601 38.99 41.04 -22.81
C THR A 601 39.61 41.09 -24.22
N ILE A 602 38.83 40.58 -25.22
CA ILE A 602 38.28 41.22 -26.47
C ILE A 602 37.66 40.08 -27.34
N SER A 603 36.33 39.99 -27.58
CA SER A 603 35.48 40.47 -28.71
C SER A 603 35.92 40.04 -30.13
N GLU A 604 35.11 39.84 -31.19
CA GLU A 604 33.73 39.42 -31.51
C GLU A 604 33.65 39.37 -33.08
N ALA A 605 32.66 38.66 -33.66
CA ALA A 605 32.09 38.79 -35.03
C ALA A 605 32.88 38.24 -36.26
N SER A 606 32.30 37.80 -37.40
CA SER A 606 30.97 37.35 -37.88
C SER A 606 31.11 37.04 -39.40
N ARG A 607 30.10 36.33 -40.00
CA ARG A 607 29.73 36.24 -41.45
C ARG A 607 30.64 35.38 -42.36
N GLU A 608 30.21 34.70 -43.44
CA GLU A 608 29.00 34.78 -44.28
C GLU A 608 28.78 33.49 -45.14
N GLN A 609 27.64 33.49 -45.87
CA GLN A 609 26.94 32.53 -46.74
C GLN A 609 27.68 31.76 -47.87
N ALA A 610 27.09 30.64 -48.36
CA ALA A 610 26.75 30.40 -49.79
C ALA A 610 25.99 29.07 -50.04
N SER A 611 25.25 29.02 -51.15
CA SER A 611 24.23 28.05 -51.61
C SER A 611 24.69 27.04 -52.69
N ALA A 612 23.91 25.97 -52.91
CA ALA A 612 23.35 25.49 -54.22
C ALA A 612 23.46 23.96 -54.52
N THR A 613 22.27 23.34 -54.70
CA THR A 613 21.80 22.31 -55.67
C THR A 613 22.71 21.22 -56.27
N SER A 614 22.30 19.94 -56.19
CA SER A 614 21.71 19.11 -57.28
C SER A 614 21.82 17.57 -57.02
N SER A 615 20.89 16.82 -57.63
CA SER A 615 20.74 15.36 -57.91
C SER A 615 21.98 14.43 -57.78
N ASP A 616 21.91 13.14 -57.44
CA ASP A 616 21.11 12.06 -58.08
C ASP A 616 21.22 10.71 -57.30
N SER A 617 20.22 9.84 -57.51
CA SER A 617 20.13 8.36 -57.38
C SER A 617 20.94 7.47 -56.40
N SER A 618 20.17 6.57 -55.75
CA SER A 618 20.39 5.12 -55.51
C SER A 618 21.01 4.60 -54.19
N LEU A 619 20.16 3.83 -53.48
CA LEU A 619 20.40 2.61 -52.70
C LEU A 619 21.72 2.47 -51.94
N ASP A 620 21.69 2.65 -50.61
CA ASP A 620 22.29 1.65 -49.71
C ASP A 620 21.68 1.70 -48.30
N SER A 621 21.68 0.52 -47.69
CA SER A 621 21.46 0.19 -46.29
C SER A 621 22.12 1.18 -45.32
N GLY A 622 21.32 1.70 -44.37
CA GLY A 622 21.78 2.67 -43.39
C GLY A 622 21.12 2.46 -42.04
N GLU A 623 21.90 1.98 -41.09
CA GLU A 623 21.66 2.10 -39.66
C GLU A 623 21.18 3.52 -39.33
N SER A 624 19.99 3.62 -38.75
CA SER A 624 19.46 4.88 -38.26
C SER A 624 20.18 5.27 -36.97
N GLY A 625 21.34 5.90 -37.12
CA GLY A 625 21.81 6.90 -36.18
C GLY A 625 20.88 8.10 -36.25
N SER A 626 19.90 8.17 -35.34
CA SER A 626 19.27 9.42 -34.97
C SER A 626 19.72 9.75 -33.56
N GLY A 627 20.88 10.41 -33.48
CA GLY A 627 21.13 11.30 -32.36
C GLY A 627 20.06 12.37 -32.38
N ASP A 628 19.07 12.22 -31.50
CA ASP A 628 18.32 13.36 -31.03
C ASP A 628 18.69 13.53 -29.57
N SER A 629 19.42 14.62 -29.34
CA SER A 629 19.92 15.04 -28.04
C SER A 629 18.76 15.09 -27.05
N CYS A 630 18.64 14.06 -26.21
CA CYS A 630 17.81 14.12 -25.03
C CYS A 630 18.45 15.18 -24.13
N ARG A 631 17.99 16.43 -24.29
CA ARG A 631 18.37 17.54 -23.44
C ARG A 631 18.32 17.08 -22.00
N ARG A 632 19.38 17.41 -21.29
CA ARG A 632 19.60 17.29 -19.84
C ARG A 632 18.61 18.21 -19.09
N GLY A 633 17.33 18.12 -19.44
CA GLY A 633 16.26 19.03 -19.07
C GLY A 633 15.64 18.60 -17.76
N ASP A 634 15.32 19.59 -16.92
CA ASP A 634 14.67 19.39 -15.65
C ASP A 634 13.39 18.57 -15.81
N LYS A 635 13.42 17.37 -15.24
CA LYS A 635 12.29 16.45 -15.27
C LYS A 635 11.08 17.12 -14.63
N ILE A 636 9.97 17.19 -15.36
CA ILE A 636 8.75 17.94 -14.99
C ILE A 636 8.27 17.64 -13.57
N TRP A 637 8.36 16.38 -13.15
CA TRP A 637 7.87 15.95 -11.85
C TRP A 637 8.70 16.54 -10.70
N ARG A 638 9.99 16.87 -10.89
CA ARG A 638 10.79 17.61 -9.88
C ARG A 638 10.32 19.04 -9.73
N LYS A 639 10.06 19.71 -10.86
CA LYS A 639 9.50 21.06 -10.86
C LYS A 639 8.13 21.08 -10.18
N ILE A 640 7.31 20.06 -10.44
CA ILE A 640 6.03 19.88 -9.75
C ILE A 640 6.25 19.69 -8.24
N ASP A 641 7.17 18.81 -7.84
CA ASP A 641 7.47 18.50 -6.43
C ASP A 641 8.00 19.71 -5.64
N GLU A 642 8.95 20.44 -6.21
CA GLU A 642 9.48 21.69 -5.65
C GLU A 642 8.37 22.74 -5.50
N LYS A 643 7.55 22.92 -6.55
CA LYS A 643 6.42 23.85 -6.52
C LYS A 643 5.37 23.46 -5.47
N ALA A 644 5.08 22.16 -5.29
CA ALA A 644 4.18 21.67 -4.25
C ALA A 644 4.72 21.95 -2.85
N LYS A 645 6.01 21.69 -2.63
CA LYS A 645 6.69 21.93 -1.35
C LYS A 645 6.69 23.40 -0.98
N GLU A 646 7.06 24.28 -1.91
CA GLU A 646 7.02 25.74 -1.70
C GLU A 646 5.60 26.23 -1.38
N PHE A 647 4.61 25.73 -2.12
CA PHE A 647 3.21 26.06 -1.91
C PHE A 647 2.76 25.72 -0.49
N VAL A 648 2.98 24.48 -0.03
CA VAL A 648 2.57 24.01 1.30
C VAL A 648 3.24 24.84 2.40
N LEU A 649 4.56 25.03 2.32
CA LEU A 649 5.31 25.79 3.33
C LEU A 649 4.90 27.26 3.38
N ARG A 650 4.53 27.87 2.24
CA ARG A 650 3.97 29.23 2.21
C ARG A 650 2.60 29.27 2.87
N MET A 651 1.67 28.41 2.45
CA MET A 651 0.29 28.38 2.97
C MET A 651 0.28 28.17 4.50
N GLN A 652 1.07 27.23 5.01
CA GLN A 652 1.16 26.99 6.45
C GLN A 652 1.69 28.21 7.23
N ARG A 653 2.66 28.95 6.69
CA ARG A 653 3.15 30.18 7.31
C ARG A 653 2.05 31.25 7.38
N GLU A 654 1.28 31.41 6.32
CA GLU A 654 0.14 32.36 6.28
C GLU A 654 -0.96 31.98 7.28
N MET A 655 -1.25 30.69 7.42
CA MET A 655 -2.22 30.19 8.40
C MET A 655 -1.76 30.45 9.84
N ARG A 656 -0.47 30.26 10.16
CA ARG A 656 0.07 30.56 11.50
C ARG A 656 0.01 32.06 11.83
N LYS A 657 0.29 32.93 10.86
CA LYS A 657 0.17 34.39 11.01
C LYS A 657 -1.26 34.87 11.22
N SER A 658 -2.26 34.09 10.83
CA SER A 658 -3.68 34.44 11.01
C SER A 658 -4.25 33.99 12.36
N ILE A 659 -3.45 33.31 13.19
CA ILE A 659 -3.84 32.78 14.52
C ILE A 659 -3.25 33.65 15.65
N VAL A 660 -2.17 34.38 15.37
CA VAL A 660 -1.61 35.47 16.19
C VAL A 660 -2.33 36.76 15.82
#